data_AF-A0A816EA92-F1
#
_entry.id   AF-A0A816EA92-F1
#
_cell.length_a   1.000
_cell.length_b   1.000
_cell.length_c   1.000
_cell.angle_alpha   90.00
_cell.angle_beta   90.00
_cell.angle_gamma   90.00
#
_symmetry.space_group_name_H-M   'P 1'
#
loop_
_entity.id
_entity.type
_entity.pdbx_description
1 polymer ?
#
loop_
_entity_poly.entity_id
_entity_poly.type
_entity_poly.pdbx_seq_one_letter_code
_entity_poly.pdbx_strand_id
1 'polypeptide(L)'
;MHSIKLNDNELEQLPFQIDDLTVRQATSHFILLESKDMHIAYDGNAVYITLESFYRERIRGLCGSFDYNQDNDLRLPNGKLTCDTHIFSRAYLINDTESSSSAEVDVSEKFDREEAEKICHQIRDNVCKSGAYVHGLLLSCIEDQRVIRITMNNRASCYWHSIFAHACALIGYDLPQKYTKWRDECQSVFDQCGAGTIYDECPYSCLNACSDKDDEHELNSVCRQQCLGGCVCAKDNYYDTNQSRRDPLRCSKESECSCFDERTKLYHTPGSIIKHGQCSTCICLRGQFHCNSNKCNKSKIICPNNLIFTETSLTSCPKTCSNHLIWKNCHKYRSGCDCPTNMIRDENTNKCVFPKHCSCKLNHNIFPYGAKITQDCNEWCVIPLKQFSYLFHLFFSTCVSGQWSCTEVDCSRTCSILRNTHYTTFSGQYLRINSGSCEYTAARFKHNAKKFTLILSNNVSTKYDHSLHSHLTIDETHISLASDKSIRVNDTVLTKLPASPLHYLSFTIYKAGLFAIINGSHFIVRWDFGNRIYLTIGNKWKRKLDGVCSERSRPNKGLIKKKEKYTNVWKVNSKCKVEINKPNDDEEKWKWAHKICVNILNDSSSTKNPFSSCLKKFSQERRKALYEQCIEETCGCEIDGYDCPNLCSWFASLSELCCKEVHSIEHWRNDEFCPLTCEENEEYKSCGTLCQKTCNDLDITSKMKCYNDTYNEGCYCKEGYVLNDNGDCVKPSECSGKTTKQPRSSIRPSNASETTEKASSTKKPSDFT
;
A
#
# COMPACT_ATOMS: atom_id res chain seq x y z
N MET A 1 -16.41 -37.80 17.48
CA MET A 1 -14.93 -37.74 17.42
C MET A 1 -14.48 -38.32 16.10
N HIS A 2 -13.42 -37.78 15.51
CA HIS A 2 -12.72 -38.41 14.38
C HIS A 2 -11.71 -39.41 14.94
N SER A 3 -11.60 -40.60 14.33
CA SER A 3 -10.58 -41.58 14.69
C SER A 3 -9.22 -41.13 14.15
N ILE A 4 -8.29 -40.81 15.05
CA ILE A 4 -6.92 -40.42 14.70
C ILE A 4 -6.06 -41.67 14.72
N LYS A 5 -5.25 -41.87 13.69
CA LYS A 5 -4.33 -43.00 13.58
C LYS A 5 -2.89 -42.54 13.42
N LEU A 6 -1.98 -43.24 14.09
CA LEU A 6 -0.54 -43.12 13.92
C LEU A 6 0.00 -44.48 13.45
N ASN A 7 0.54 -44.53 12.23
CA ASN A 7 1.00 -45.77 11.59
C ASN A 7 -0.08 -46.87 11.66
N ASP A 8 -1.29 -46.54 11.19
CA ASP A 8 -2.54 -47.34 11.21
C ASP A 8 -3.14 -47.73 12.58
N ASN A 9 -2.39 -47.58 13.67
CA ASN A 9 -2.85 -47.79 15.04
C ASN A 9 -3.69 -46.60 15.52
N GLU A 10 -4.83 -46.85 16.16
CA GLU A 10 -5.74 -45.81 16.65
C GLU A 10 -5.25 -45.20 17.97
N LEU A 11 -5.30 -43.87 18.08
CA LEU A 11 -4.87 -43.15 19.29
C LEU A 11 -6.01 -43.16 20.34
N GLU A 12 -5.92 -44.08 21.30
CA GLU A 12 -6.94 -44.24 22.36
C GLU A 12 -7.09 -43.02 23.29
N GLN A 13 -6.07 -42.16 23.39
CA GLN A 13 -6.05 -41.02 24.32
C GLN A 13 -5.37 -39.79 23.70
N LEU A 14 -5.85 -38.60 24.08
CA LEU A 14 -5.26 -37.30 23.78
C LEU A 14 -5.03 -36.52 25.09
N PRO A 15 -4.06 -35.58 25.15
CA PRO A 15 -3.05 -35.31 24.15
C PRO A 15 -2.06 -36.48 24.01
N PHE A 16 -1.67 -36.77 22.78
CA PHE A 16 -0.61 -37.73 22.43
C PHE A 16 0.65 -36.95 22.06
N GLN A 17 1.83 -37.43 22.47
CA GLN A 17 3.11 -36.80 22.14
C GLN A 17 4.16 -37.87 21.83
N ILE A 18 4.91 -37.68 20.75
CA ILE A 18 6.08 -38.48 20.38
C ILE A 18 7.14 -37.55 19.79
N ASP A 19 8.36 -37.59 20.34
CA ASP A 19 9.46 -36.69 20.01
C ASP A 19 9.03 -35.20 19.96
N ASP A 20 9.05 -34.55 18.79
CA ASP A 20 8.60 -33.16 18.61
C ASP A 20 7.11 -33.02 18.21
N LEU A 21 6.45 -34.12 17.84
CA LEU A 21 5.04 -34.13 17.42
C LEU A 21 4.10 -34.25 18.62
N THR A 22 3.24 -33.25 18.78
CA THR A 22 2.10 -33.26 19.71
C THR A 22 0.79 -33.29 18.93
N VAL A 23 -0.13 -34.19 19.28
CA VAL A 23 -1.49 -34.25 18.75
C VAL A 23 -2.46 -34.05 19.91
N ARG A 24 -3.30 -33.00 19.84
CA ARG A 24 -4.27 -32.69 20.90
C ARG A 24 -5.60 -32.23 20.34
N GLN A 25 -6.64 -32.38 21.15
CA GLN A 25 -7.90 -31.69 20.92
C GLN A 25 -7.74 -30.25 21.42
N ALA A 26 -7.90 -29.27 20.53
CA ALA A 26 -7.78 -27.84 20.85
C ALA A 26 -9.12 -27.24 21.31
N THR A 27 -10.24 -27.67 20.70
CA THR A 27 -11.62 -27.33 21.12
C THR A 27 -12.57 -28.49 20.83
N SER A 28 -13.89 -28.30 21.07
CA SER A 28 -14.92 -29.27 20.67
C SER A 28 -14.89 -29.68 19.20
N HIS A 29 -14.40 -28.81 18.31
CA HIS A 29 -14.35 -29.08 16.87
C HIS A 29 -12.94 -29.41 16.38
N PHE A 30 -11.93 -28.67 16.85
CA PHE A 30 -10.58 -28.75 16.28
C PHE A 30 -9.69 -29.77 16.96
N ILE A 31 -9.18 -30.71 16.16
CA ILE A 31 -7.91 -31.41 16.43
C ILE A 31 -6.77 -30.54 15.91
N LEU A 32 -5.68 -30.48 16.66
CA LEU A 32 -4.48 -29.73 16.33
C LEU A 32 -3.25 -30.63 16.43
N LEU A 33 -2.45 -30.65 15.36
CA LEU A 33 -1.16 -31.29 15.29
C LEU A 33 -0.10 -30.19 15.34
N GLU A 34 0.77 -30.23 16.35
CA GLU A 34 1.81 -29.23 16.60
C GLU A 34 3.17 -29.93 16.55
N SER A 35 4.02 -29.49 15.62
CA SER A 35 5.47 -29.74 15.62
C SER A 35 6.17 -28.37 15.76
N LYS A 36 7.44 -28.38 16.16
CA LYS A 36 8.23 -27.19 16.46
C LYS A 36 8.09 -26.05 15.44
N ASP A 37 8.05 -26.38 14.15
CA ASP A 37 8.07 -25.41 13.04
C ASP A 37 6.80 -25.47 12.14
N MET A 38 5.81 -26.31 12.48
CA MET A 38 4.58 -26.56 11.69
C MET A 38 3.37 -26.87 12.57
N HIS A 39 2.21 -26.25 12.28
CA HIS A 39 0.94 -26.50 12.96
C HIS A 39 -0.16 -26.81 11.94
N ILE A 40 -0.97 -27.85 12.18
CA ILE A 40 -2.10 -28.25 11.32
C ILE A 40 -3.37 -28.40 12.17
N ALA A 41 -4.38 -27.57 11.91
CA ALA A 41 -5.69 -27.64 12.55
C ALA A 41 -6.73 -28.26 11.62
N TYR A 42 -7.59 -29.15 12.15
CA TYR A 42 -8.62 -29.87 11.39
C TYR A 42 -9.92 -30.01 12.19
N ASP A 43 -11.06 -29.68 11.56
CA ASP A 43 -12.41 -29.73 12.16
C ASP A 43 -13.35 -30.79 11.55
N GLY A 44 -12.82 -31.66 10.69
CA GLY A 44 -13.61 -32.61 9.89
C GLY A 44 -13.96 -32.15 8.49
N ASN A 45 -13.93 -30.83 8.21
CA ASN A 45 -14.38 -30.22 6.95
C ASN A 45 -13.31 -29.32 6.34
N ALA A 46 -12.59 -28.54 7.17
CA ALA A 46 -11.52 -27.64 6.77
C ALA A 46 -10.18 -28.03 7.41
N VAL A 47 -9.09 -27.82 6.68
CA VAL A 47 -7.71 -28.02 7.13
C VAL A 47 -6.96 -26.69 7.03
N TYR A 48 -6.38 -26.25 8.14
CA TYR A 48 -5.61 -25.00 8.22
C TYR A 48 -4.15 -25.34 8.52
N ILE A 49 -3.24 -25.00 7.61
CA ILE A 49 -1.81 -25.30 7.71
C ILE A 49 -1.06 -23.99 7.99
N THR A 50 -0.31 -23.95 9.09
CA THR A 50 0.57 -22.83 9.46
C THR A 50 2.02 -23.31 9.52
N LEU A 51 2.89 -22.63 8.78
CA LEU A 51 4.32 -22.94 8.68
C LEU A 51 5.15 -21.78 9.17
N GLU A 52 6.21 -22.07 9.94
CA GLU A 52 7.20 -21.06 10.28
C GLU A 52 8.02 -20.63 9.06
N SER A 53 8.54 -19.40 9.12
CA SER A 53 9.23 -18.72 8.01
C SER A 53 10.43 -19.48 7.41
N PHE A 54 10.97 -20.48 8.11
CA PHE A 54 11.98 -21.42 7.62
C PHE A 54 11.57 -22.18 6.34
N TYR A 55 10.26 -22.46 6.17
CA TYR A 55 9.73 -23.18 5.01
C TYR A 55 9.58 -22.33 3.73
N ARG A 56 9.88 -21.03 3.79
CA ARG A 56 9.81 -20.12 2.64
C ARG A 56 10.61 -20.67 1.46
N GLU A 57 10.00 -20.69 0.27
CA GLU A 57 10.59 -21.21 -0.99
C GLU A 57 10.94 -22.72 -0.99
N ARG A 58 10.59 -23.47 0.06
CA ARG A 58 10.93 -24.90 0.23
C ARG A 58 9.77 -25.87 0.02
N ILE A 59 8.54 -25.37 -0.06
CA ILE A 59 7.34 -26.18 -0.26
C ILE A 59 6.86 -26.14 -1.71
N ARG A 60 6.09 -27.16 -2.10
CA ARG A 60 5.26 -27.17 -3.33
C ARG A 60 3.99 -27.98 -3.06
N GLY A 61 2.87 -27.52 -3.58
CA GLY A 61 1.58 -28.20 -3.45
C GLY A 61 0.44 -27.27 -3.86
N LEU A 62 -0.80 -27.67 -3.59
CA LEU A 62 -1.99 -26.84 -3.86
C LEU A 62 -2.00 -25.51 -3.08
N CYS A 63 -1.22 -25.42 -2.00
CA CYS A 63 -1.01 -24.20 -1.20
C CYS A 63 0.11 -23.29 -1.73
N GLY A 64 0.61 -23.52 -2.95
CA GLY A 64 1.61 -22.67 -3.60
C GLY A 64 3.06 -23.00 -3.20
N SER A 65 3.91 -21.97 -3.20
CA SER A 65 5.36 -22.07 -2.95
C SER A 65 5.86 -21.40 -1.66
N PHE A 66 4.98 -20.62 -0.99
CA PHE A 66 5.27 -19.85 0.23
C PHE A 66 6.50 -18.92 0.08
N ASP A 67 6.65 -18.26 -1.07
CA ASP A 67 7.68 -17.24 -1.33
C ASP A 67 7.15 -15.79 -1.23
N TYR A 68 5.86 -15.63 -0.91
CA TYR A 68 5.07 -14.40 -0.93
C TYR A 68 4.78 -13.81 -2.34
N ASN A 69 4.92 -14.60 -3.41
CA ASN A 69 4.69 -14.18 -4.78
C ASN A 69 3.55 -14.98 -5.47
N GLN A 70 2.33 -14.47 -5.29
CA GLN A 70 1.09 -15.02 -5.85
C GLN A 70 1.10 -15.18 -7.39
N ASP A 71 1.97 -14.47 -8.11
CA ASP A 71 2.12 -14.62 -9.57
C ASP A 71 2.71 -16.00 -9.95
N ASN A 72 3.29 -16.75 -8.99
CA ASN A 72 3.92 -18.05 -9.25
C ASN A 72 3.40 -19.23 -8.41
N ASP A 73 2.43 -19.03 -7.52
CA ASP A 73 1.89 -20.13 -6.69
C ASP A 73 1.25 -21.25 -7.53
N LEU A 74 0.74 -20.97 -8.73
CA LEU A 74 0.27 -21.98 -9.70
C LEU A 74 1.43 -22.70 -10.43
N ARG A 75 2.46 -23.13 -9.68
CA ARG A 75 3.63 -23.87 -10.18
C ARG A 75 3.37 -25.38 -10.17
N LEU A 76 3.43 -25.98 -11.35
CA LEU A 76 3.36 -27.43 -11.56
C LEU A 76 4.58 -28.15 -10.95
N PRO A 77 4.49 -29.46 -10.62
CA PRO A 77 5.63 -30.20 -10.05
C PRO A 77 6.91 -30.15 -10.91
N ASN A 78 6.73 -30.12 -12.25
CA ASN A 78 7.82 -29.98 -13.23
C ASN A 78 8.47 -28.57 -13.27
N GLY A 79 8.05 -27.65 -12.41
CA GLY A 79 8.62 -26.30 -12.25
C GLY A 79 8.02 -25.22 -13.13
N LYS A 80 7.22 -25.57 -14.15
CA LYS A 80 6.51 -24.61 -15.02
C LYS A 80 5.34 -23.94 -14.28
N LEU A 81 4.96 -22.75 -14.70
CA LEU A 81 3.73 -22.08 -14.24
C LEU A 81 2.56 -22.41 -15.18
N THR A 82 1.35 -22.36 -14.64
CA THR A 82 0.09 -22.38 -15.39
C THR A 82 -0.83 -21.25 -14.91
N CYS A 83 -1.70 -20.74 -15.77
CA CYS A 83 -2.80 -19.85 -15.38
C CYS A 83 -4.13 -20.62 -15.17
N ASP A 84 -4.16 -21.90 -15.55
CA ASP A 84 -5.31 -22.79 -15.42
C ASP A 84 -5.26 -23.56 -14.07
N THR A 85 -6.27 -23.36 -13.24
CA THR A 85 -6.42 -23.95 -11.90
C THR A 85 -6.84 -25.42 -11.92
N HIS A 86 -7.46 -25.91 -12.99
CA HIS A 86 -7.78 -27.33 -13.19
C HIS A 86 -6.52 -28.11 -13.60
N ILE A 87 -5.70 -27.54 -14.49
CA ILE A 87 -4.38 -28.11 -14.84
C ILE A 87 -3.46 -28.11 -13.61
N PHE A 88 -3.44 -27.02 -12.83
CA PHE A 88 -2.68 -26.95 -11.59
C PHE A 88 -3.12 -28.01 -10.57
N SER A 89 -4.42 -28.09 -10.28
CA SER A 89 -4.92 -29.02 -9.26
C SER A 89 -4.75 -30.49 -9.64
N ARG A 90 -5.03 -30.86 -10.91
CA ARG A 90 -4.80 -32.23 -11.40
C ARG A 90 -3.33 -32.64 -11.37
N ALA A 91 -2.38 -31.71 -11.51
CA ALA A 91 -0.96 -32.00 -11.48
C ALA A 91 -0.42 -32.41 -10.09
N TYR A 92 -1.20 -32.24 -9.02
CA TYR A 92 -0.86 -32.64 -7.65
C TYR A 92 -1.69 -33.84 -7.13
N LEU A 93 -2.37 -34.58 -8.01
CA LEU A 93 -2.99 -35.87 -7.68
C LEU A 93 -1.92 -36.91 -7.33
N ILE A 94 -2.11 -37.62 -6.21
CA ILE A 94 -1.14 -38.60 -5.68
C ILE A 94 -1.50 -40.04 -6.06
N ASN A 95 -2.79 -40.40 -6.04
CA ASN A 95 -3.31 -41.68 -6.49
C ASN A 95 -4.39 -41.45 -7.55
N ASP A 96 -4.23 -42.02 -8.74
CA ASP A 96 -5.24 -42.05 -9.81
C ASP A 96 -5.88 -43.45 -9.86
N THR A 97 -6.45 -43.86 -8.73
CA THR A 97 -7.10 -45.16 -8.57
C THR A 97 -8.60 -45.05 -8.77
N GLU A 98 -9.07 -45.72 -9.82
CA GLU A 98 -10.45 -45.88 -10.25
C GLU A 98 -11.13 -44.66 -10.87
N SER A 99 -11.55 -44.90 -12.11
CA SER A 99 -12.48 -44.14 -12.93
C SER A 99 -13.82 -43.87 -12.21
N SER A 100 -13.86 -42.81 -11.41
CA SER A 100 -15.04 -41.97 -11.41
C SER A 100 -15.12 -41.28 -12.78
N SER A 101 -16.32 -41.30 -13.38
CA SER A 101 -16.56 -40.61 -14.63
C SER A 101 -16.30 -39.11 -14.48
N SER A 102 -16.18 -38.41 -15.61
CA SER A 102 -16.38 -36.96 -15.65
C SER A 102 -17.81 -36.63 -15.22
N ALA A 103 -18.02 -36.56 -13.91
CA ALA A 103 -19.02 -35.69 -13.32
C ALA A 103 -18.57 -34.23 -13.52
N GLU A 104 -18.56 -33.82 -14.80
CA GLU A 104 -19.25 -32.59 -15.12
C GLU A 104 -20.65 -32.76 -14.52
N VAL A 105 -20.85 -32.17 -13.33
CA VAL A 105 -22.19 -32.04 -12.78
C VAL A 105 -22.99 -31.35 -13.87
N ASP A 106 -24.09 -31.97 -14.32
CA ASP A 106 -24.94 -31.34 -15.32
C ASP A 106 -25.61 -30.13 -14.68
N VAL A 107 -24.94 -28.97 -14.77
CA VAL A 107 -25.45 -27.70 -14.27
C VAL A 107 -26.42 -27.09 -15.29
N SER A 108 -27.34 -27.91 -15.78
CA SER A 108 -28.45 -27.55 -16.68
C SER A 108 -29.40 -26.53 -16.06
N GLU A 109 -29.38 -26.40 -14.73
CA GLU A 109 -29.90 -25.24 -14.00
C GLU A 109 -28.82 -24.56 -13.13
N LYS A 110 -27.90 -23.81 -13.78
CA LYS A 110 -26.99 -22.86 -13.10
C LYS A 110 -27.80 -21.88 -12.26
N PHE A 111 -27.59 -21.90 -10.94
CA PHE A 111 -28.17 -20.92 -10.03
C PHE A 111 -27.70 -19.52 -10.43
N ASP A 112 -28.60 -18.53 -10.39
CA ASP A 112 -28.25 -17.17 -10.83
C ASP A 112 -27.13 -16.61 -9.96
N ARG A 113 -26.15 -16.01 -10.62
CA ARG A 113 -25.03 -15.35 -9.97
C ARG A 113 -25.49 -14.18 -9.10
N GLU A 114 -26.55 -13.46 -9.46
CA GLU A 114 -27.07 -12.35 -8.64
C GLU A 114 -27.73 -12.87 -7.34
N GLU A 115 -28.36 -14.03 -7.36
CA GLU A 115 -28.89 -14.67 -6.14
C GLU A 115 -27.81 -15.39 -5.32
N ALA A 116 -26.81 -15.97 -5.98
CA ALA A 116 -25.62 -16.53 -5.32
C ALA A 116 -24.81 -15.44 -4.59
N GLU A 117 -24.58 -14.31 -5.26
CA GLU A 117 -23.97 -13.12 -4.68
C GLU A 117 -24.79 -12.63 -3.47
N LYS A 118 -26.11 -12.51 -3.60
CA LYS A 118 -27.02 -12.10 -2.50
C LYS A 118 -26.88 -12.99 -1.26
N ILE A 119 -26.93 -14.32 -1.40
CA ILE A 119 -26.85 -15.26 -0.27
C ILE A 119 -25.47 -15.21 0.39
N CYS A 120 -24.38 -15.31 -0.36
CA CYS A 120 -23.03 -15.23 0.21
C CYS A 120 -22.70 -13.85 0.80
N HIS A 121 -23.29 -12.76 0.29
CA HIS A 121 -23.21 -11.44 0.93
C HIS A 121 -23.96 -11.38 2.27
N GLN A 122 -25.09 -12.07 2.42
CA GLN A 122 -25.82 -12.17 3.69
C GLN A 122 -25.04 -13.00 4.71
N ILE A 123 -24.54 -14.18 4.31
CA ILE A 123 -23.66 -15.03 5.14
C ILE A 123 -22.46 -14.23 5.65
N ARG A 124 -21.75 -13.53 4.75
CA ARG A 124 -20.63 -12.65 5.12
C ARG A 124 -21.07 -11.54 6.10
N ASP A 125 -22.12 -10.78 5.78
CA ASP A 125 -22.52 -9.62 6.58
C ASP A 125 -23.13 -9.97 7.95
N ASN A 126 -23.58 -11.23 8.13
CA ASN A 126 -23.98 -11.82 9.41
C ASN A 126 -22.78 -12.10 10.34
N VAL A 127 -21.58 -12.26 9.80
CA VAL A 127 -20.37 -12.67 10.54
C VAL A 127 -19.32 -11.56 10.62
N CYS A 128 -18.91 -10.98 9.49
CA CYS A 128 -17.80 -10.03 9.43
C CYS A 128 -17.76 -9.23 8.12
N LYS A 129 -17.52 -7.91 8.20
CA LYS A 129 -17.79 -6.99 7.07
C LYS A 129 -16.59 -6.52 6.26
N SER A 130 -15.35 -6.89 6.62
CA SER A 130 -14.16 -6.33 5.96
C SER A 130 -12.87 -7.12 6.15
N GLY A 131 -12.23 -7.48 5.04
CA GLY A 131 -10.87 -8.02 4.97
C GLY A 131 -10.51 -8.39 3.53
N ALA A 132 -9.23 -8.36 3.15
CA ALA A 132 -8.81 -8.80 1.82
C ALA A 132 -9.01 -10.32 1.65
N TYR A 133 -8.62 -11.10 2.65
CA TYR A 133 -8.84 -12.54 2.76
C TYR A 133 -10.34 -12.90 2.70
N VAL A 134 -11.17 -12.15 3.42
CA VAL A 134 -12.65 -12.25 3.41
C VAL A 134 -13.25 -12.05 2.01
N HIS A 135 -12.62 -11.23 1.15
CA HIS A 135 -13.09 -11.05 -0.23
C HIS A 135 -12.82 -12.28 -1.12
N GLY A 136 -11.71 -13.00 -0.91
CA GLY A 136 -11.44 -14.27 -1.57
C GLY A 136 -12.48 -15.33 -1.21
N LEU A 137 -12.71 -15.52 0.10
CA LEU A 137 -13.69 -16.47 0.64
C LEU A 137 -15.13 -16.19 0.14
N LEU A 138 -15.48 -14.90 -0.06
CA LEU A 138 -16.74 -14.51 -0.67
C LEU A 138 -16.89 -15.01 -2.11
N LEU A 139 -15.82 -14.97 -2.92
CA LEU A 139 -15.85 -15.48 -4.29
C LEU A 139 -15.96 -17.02 -4.30
N SER A 140 -15.25 -17.71 -3.41
CA SER A 140 -15.37 -19.16 -3.24
C SER A 140 -16.79 -19.58 -2.87
N CYS A 141 -17.41 -18.93 -1.88
CA CYS A 141 -18.81 -19.15 -1.51
C CYS A 141 -19.76 -18.99 -2.71
N ILE A 142 -19.54 -17.97 -3.56
CA ILE A 142 -20.40 -17.70 -4.73
C ILE A 142 -20.30 -18.81 -5.77
N GLU A 143 -19.13 -19.40 -6.00
CA GLU A 143 -18.99 -20.50 -6.97
C GLU A 143 -19.46 -21.84 -6.38
N ASP A 144 -19.17 -22.14 -5.11
CA ASP A 144 -19.78 -23.26 -4.36
C ASP A 144 -21.31 -23.24 -4.48
N GLN A 145 -21.91 -22.08 -4.23
CA GLN A 145 -23.36 -21.86 -4.29
C GLN A 145 -23.95 -22.19 -5.66
N ARG A 146 -23.22 -21.92 -6.74
CA ARG A 146 -23.67 -22.19 -8.12
C ARG A 146 -23.65 -23.66 -8.49
N VAL A 147 -23.02 -24.51 -7.66
CA VAL A 147 -22.97 -25.97 -7.81
C VAL A 147 -23.84 -26.70 -6.76
N ILE A 148 -23.84 -26.24 -5.51
CA ILE A 148 -24.35 -26.99 -4.34
C ILE A 148 -25.75 -26.53 -3.88
N ARG A 149 -26.24 -25.37 -4.32
CA ARG A 149 -27.52 -24.76 -3.86
C ARG A 149 -27.58 -24.62 -2.33
N ILE A 150 -26.59 -23.91 -1.79
CA ILE A 150 -26.56 -23.36 -0.44
C ILE A 150 -27.81 -22.47 -0.23
N THR A 151 -28.75 -22.94 0.58
CA THR A 151 -29.84 -22.13 1.13
C THR A 151 -29.44 -21.59 2.50
N MET A 152 -30.00 -20.44 2.89
CA MET A 152 -29.87 -19.92 4.25
C MET A 152 -30.26 -21.03 5.26
N ASN A 153 -29.41 -21.22 6.26
CA ASN A 153 -29.59 -22.19 7.36
C ASN A 153 -29.51 -23.67 6.94
N ASN A 154 -28.85 -23.99 5.82
CA ASN A 154 -28.45 -25.37 5.49
C ASN A 154 -27.01 -25.69 5.91
N ARG A 155 -26.62 -26.97 5.88
CA ARG A 155 -25.30 -27.45 6.38
C ARG A 155 -24.12 -26.75 5.72
N ALA A 156 -24.15 -26.55 4.40
CA ALA A 156 -23.11 -25.85 3.66
C ALA A 156 -23.08 -24.34 4.00
N SER A 157 -24.24 -23.70 4.19
CA SER A 157 -24.31 -22.32 4.68
C SER A 157 -23.65 -22.18 6.05
N CYS A 158 -23.90 -23.13 6.96
CA CYS A 158 -23.34 -23.13 8.31
C CYS A 158 -21.81 -23.34 8.32
N TYR A 159 -21.27 -24.16 7.43
CA TYR A 159 -19.82 -24.26 7.24
C TYR A 159 -19.22 -22.96 6.68
N TRP A 160 -19.86 -22.34 5.69
CA TRP A 160 -19.41 -21.05 5.17
C TRP A 160 -19.43 -19.93 6.23
N HIS A 161 -20.43 -19.88 7.12
CA HIS A 161 -20.40 -18.95 8.27
C HIS A 161 -19.18 -19.19 9.18
N SER A 162 -18.88 -20.45 9.51
CA SER A 162 -17.72 -20.81 10.34
C SER A 162 -16.38 -20.43 9.69
N ILE A 163 -16.24 -20.62 8.37
CA ILE A 163 -15.06 -20.23 7.59
C ILE A 163 -14.88 -18.70 7.63
N PHE A 164 -15.95 -17.91 7.48
CA PHE A 164 -15.88 -16.44 7.63
C PHE A 164 -15.55 -15.99 9.05
N ALA A 165 -15.98 -16.73 10.07
CA ALA A 165 -15.76 -16.39 11.48
C ALA A 165 -14.29 -16.58 11.85
N HIS A 166 -13.74 -17.78 11.61
CA HIS A 166 -12.31 -18.09 11.72
C HIS A 166 -11.43 -17.08 10.94
N ALA A 167 -11.80 -16.80 9.69
CA ALA A 167 -11.06 -15.87 8.83
C ALA A 167 -10.99 -14.43 9.34
N CYS A 168 -12.00 -13.95 10.08
CA CYS A 168 -11.97 -12.62 10.68
C CYS A 168 -11.37 -12.58 12.08
N ALA A 169 -11.50 -13.66 12.83
CA ALA A 169 -10.80 -13.85 14.09
C ALA A 169 -9.27 -13.73 13.89
N LEU A 170 -8.71 -14.44 12.89
CA LEU A 170 -7.29 -14.36 12.52
C LEU A 170 -6.78 -12.96 12.13
N ILE A 171 -7.67 -12.05 11.71
CA ILE A 171 -7.30 -10.68 11.31
C ILE A 171 -7.26 -9.73 12.52
N GLY A 172 -7.56 -10.21 13.73
CA GLY A 172 -7.51 -9.42 14.96
C GLY A 172 -8.69 -8.45 15.12
N TYR A 173 -9.83 -8.74 14.48
CA TYR A 173 -11.09 -8.10 14.83
C TYR A 173 -11.70 -8.83 16.04
N ASP A 174 -11.83 -8.12 17.18
CA ASP A 174 -12.75 -8.53 18.25
C ASP A 174 -14.14 -8.75 17.63
N LEU A 175 -14.55 -10.00 17.42
CA LEU A 175 -15.86 -10.35 16.90
C LEU A 175 -16.90 -9.98 17.97
N PRO A 176 -17.71 -8.92 17.80
CA PRO A 176 -18.64 -8.51 18.85
C PRO A 176 -19.69 -9.59 19.06
N GLN A 177 -20.19 -9.78 20.29
CA GLN A 177 -21.25 -10.77 20.64
C GLN A 177 -22.52 -10.71 19.78
N LYS A 178 -22.72 -9.64 19.00
CA LYS A 178 -23.75 -9.54 17.96
C LYS A 178 -23.57 -10.54 16.81
N TYR A 179 -22.34 -10.96 16.54
CA TYR A 179 -21.93 -11.74 15.36
C TYR A 179 -21.67 -13.22 15.68
N THR A 180 -21.89 -13.69 16.91
CA THR A 180 -21.98 -15.14 17.21
C THR A 180 -23.36 -15.73 16.86
N LYS A 181 -24.33 -14.89 16.50
CA LYS A 181 -25.73 -15.27 16.21
C LYS A 181 -25.91 -16.25 15.06
N TRP A 182 -24.97 -16.32 14.11
CA TRP A 182 -25.03 -17.36 13.07
C TRP A 182 -24.99 -18.78 13.68
N ARG A 183 -24.35 -18.95 14.85
CA ARG A 183 -24.33 -20.23 15.56
C ARG A 183 -25.70 -20.59 16.14
N ASP A 184 -26.53 -19.61 16.50
CA ASP A 184 -27.93 -19.82 16.90
C ASP A 184 -28.79 -20.26 15.71
N GLU A 185 -28.49 -19.74 14.51
CA GLU A 185 -29.14 -20.13 13.25
C GLU A 185 -28.63 -21.51 12.74
N CYS A 186 -27.52 -22.01 13.27
CA CYS A 186 -26.83 -23.25 12.88
C CYS A 186 -26.73 -24.33 13.98
N GLN A 187 -27.55 -24.26 15.03
CA GLN A 187 -27.56 -25.24 16.14
C GLN A 187 -27.92 -26.69 15.72
N SER A 188 -28.43 -26.89 14.50
CA SER A 188 -28.69 -28.20 13.90
C SER A 188 -27.46 -28.81 13.19
N VAL A 189 -26.35 -28.06 13.10
CA VAL A 189 -25.13 -28.44 12.38
C VAL A 189 -23.92 -28.53 13.31
N PHE A 190 -23.88 -27.73 14.38
CA PHE A 190 -22.82 -27.72 15.38
C PHE A 190 -23.37 -27.96 16.78
N ASP A 191 -22.71 -28.83 17.55
CA ASP A 191 -23.16 -29.21 18.89
C ASP A 191 -23.23 -28.00 19.85
N GLN A 192 -24.24 -28.01 20.73
CA GLN A 192 -24.32 -27.04 21.82
C GLN A 192 -23.25 -27.34 22.88
N CYS A 193 -22.70 -26.28 23.48
CA CYS A 193 -21.66 -26.41 24.48
C CYS A 193 -22.20 -27.01 25.79
N GLY A 194 -21.53 -28.05 26.30
CA GLY A 194 -21.93 -28.77 27.51
C GLY A 194 -21.82 -27.97 28.80
N ALA A 195 -22.37 -28.51 29.89
CA ALA A 195 -22.38 -27.85 31.19
C ALA A 195 -20.97 -27.43 31.65
N GLY A 196 -20.78 -26.13 31.92
CA GLY A 196 -19.49 -25.55 32.31
C GLY A 196 -18.62 -25.04 31.15
N THR A 197 -19.06 -25.20 29.89
CA THR A 197 -18.39 -24.65 28.69
C THR A 197 -19.18 -23.52 28.03
N ILE A 198 -18.49 -22.68 27.25
CA ILE A 198 -19.05 -21.63 26.37
C ILE A 198 -18.43 -21.76 24.98
N TYR A 199 -19.08 -21.23 23.95
CA TYR A 199 -18.46 -21.12 22.62
C TYR A 199 -17.58 -19.87 22.54
N ASP A 200 -16.37 -20.02 22.00
CA ASP A 200 -15.47 -18.92 21.63
C ASP A 200 -14.97 -19.17 20.20
N GLU A 201 -14.86 -18.11 19.40
CA GLU A 201 -14.30 -18.16 18.05
C GLU A 201 -12.77 -18.03 18.07
N CYS A 202 -12.22 -17.32 19.06
CA CYS A 202 -10.77 -17.20 19.23
C CYS A 202 -10.31 -17.35 20.68
N PRO A 203 -10.42 -18.58 21.22
CA PRO A 203 -9.83 -18.90 22.52
C PRO A 203 -8.30 -18.81 22.48
N TYR A 204 -7.73 -18.52 23.65
CA TYR A 204 -6.29 -18.56 23.91
C TYR A 204 -5.87 -19.98 24.31
N SER A 205 -4.68 -20.41 23.89
CA SER A 205 -4.14 -21.76 24.18
C SER A 205 -4.06 -22.09 25.67
N CYS A 206 -3.88 -21.08 26.54
CA CYS A 206 -3.76 -21.21 28.00
C CYS A 206 -5.06 -20.93 28.77
N LEU A 207 -6.21 -20.72 28.09
CA LEU A 207 -7.41 -20.26 28.81
C LEU A 207 -8.00 -21.37 29.67
N ASN A 208 -7.65 -21.30 30.96
CA ASN A 208 -8.17 -22.08 32.07
C ASN A 208 -7.68 -23.54 32.17
N ALA A 209 -6.44 -23.90 31.84
CA ALA A 209 -5.92 -25.19 32.34
C ALA A 209 -5.56 -25.09 33.83
N CYS A 210 -5.75 -26.17 34.59
CA CYS A 210 -5.45 -26.20 36.04
C CYS A 210 -3.97 -26.00 36.38
N SER A 211 -3.06 -26.22 35.41
CA SER A 211 -1.61 -26.00 35.50
C SER A 211 -1.17 -24.53 35.41
N ASP A 212 -1.94 -23.68 34.74
CA ASP A 212 -1.40 -22.46 34.11
C ASP A 212 -1.44 -21.23 35.02
N LYS A 213 -1.37 -21.42 36.35
CA LYS A 213 -1.77 -20.41 37.35
C LYS A 213 -0.66 -19.58 37.99
N ASP A 214 0.61 -19.95 37.86
CA ASP A 214 1.71 -19.17 38.44
C ASP A 214 2.09 -17.93 37.59
N ASP A 215 1.73 -17.90 36.30
CA ASP A 215 2.21 -16.90 35.34
C ASP A 215 1.16 -15.84 34.93
N GLU A 216 0.46 -15.28 35.92
CA GLU A 216 -0.39 -14.06 35.76
C GLU A 216 0.39 -12.83 35.21
N HIS A 217 1.71 -12.94 35.01
CA HIS A 217 2.58 -11.93 34.43
C HIS A 217 3.38 -12.35 33.17
N GLU A 218 3.46 -13.64 32.82
CA GLU A 218 4.07 -14.13 31.56
C GLU A 218 3.04 -14.62 30.52
N LEU A 219 1.74 -14.40 30.78
CA LEU A 219 0.63 -14.64 29.84
C LEU A 219 0.73 -13.98 28.44
N ASN A 220 1.80 -13.22 28.16
CA ASN A 220 2.09 -12.58 26.88
C ASN A 220 3.26 -13.23 26.09
N SER A 221 3.99 -14.22 26.64
CA SER A 221 5.13 -14.86 25.98
C SER A 221 4.78 -16.21 25.34
N VAL A 222 3.98 -17.03 26.04
CA VAL A 222 3.62 -18.40 25.60
C VAL A 222 2.16 -18.50 25.10
N CYS A 223 1.24 -17.72 25.67
CA CYS A 223 -0.20 -17.88 25.42
C CYS A 223 -0.65 -17.22 24.12
N ARG A 224 -0.74 -18.02 23.05
CA ARG A 224 -1.18 -17.58 21.72
C ARG A 224 -2.69 -17.69 21.60
N GLN A 225 -3.34 -16.68 21.01
CA GLN A 225 -4.69 -16.84 20.49
C GLN A 225 -4.62 -17.78 19.27
N GLN A 226 -5.36 -18.88 19.28
CA GLN A 226 -5.28 -19.88 18.20
C GLN A 226 -6.39 -19.71 17.15
N CYS A 227 -7.45 -18.95 17.45
CA CYS A 227 -8.59 -18.69 16.54
C CYS A 227 -9.29 -19.95 16.00
N LEU A 228 -9.23 -21.05 16.75
CA LEU A 228 -9.90 -22.30 16.44
C LEU A 228 -11.27 -22.34 17.13
N GLY A 229 -12.33 -21.94 16.42
CA GLY A 229 -13.67 -21.77 17.00
C GLY A 229 -14.27 -23.06 17.56
N GLY A 230 -14.70 -23.04 18.82
CA GLY A 230 -15.25 -24.21 19.51
C GLY A 230 -15.70 -23.95 20.94
N CYS A 231 -16.25 -24.98 21.58
CA CYS A 231 -16.61 -24.93 22.99
C CYS A 231 -15.35 -25.07 23.86
N VAL A 232 -15.21 -24.16 24.83
CA VAL A 232 -14.10 -24.06 25.78
C VAL A 232 -14.62 -23.85 27.20
N CYS A 233 -13.78 -24.06 28.24
CA CYS A 233 -14.24 -23.86 29.62
C CYS A 233 -14.72 -22.43 29.88
N ALA A 234 -15.93 -22.33 30.44
CA ALA A 234 -16.50 -21.06 30.85
C ALA A 234 -15.63 -20.41 31.94
N LYS A 235 -15.71 -19.08 32.04
CA LYS A 235 -15.02 -18.32 33.07
C LYS A 235 -15.24 -18.95 34.46
N ASP A 236 -14.17 -19.02 35.24
CA ASP A 236 -14.10 -19.58 36.59
C ASP A 236 -14.20 -21.14 36.67
N ASN A 237 -14.30 -21.83 35.52
CA ASN A 237 -14.06 -23.27 35.37
C ASN A 237 -12.75 -23.55 34.60
N TYR A 238 -12.12 -24.70 34.87
CA TYR A 238 -10.78 -25.05 34.41
C TYR A 238 -10.69 -26.49 33.87
N TYR A 239 -9.93 -26.71 32.80
CA TYR A 239 -9.53 -28.03 32.31
C TYR A 239 -8.61 -28.70 33.33
N ASP A 240 -9.06 -29.80 33.94
CA ASP A 240 -8.21 -30.64 34.78
C ASP A 240 -7.39 -31.58 33.88
N THR A 241 -6.12 -31.25 33.67
CA THR A 241 -5.16 -31.97 32.80
C THR A 241 -4.95 -33.44 33.20
N ASN A 242 -5.32 -33.81 34.43
CA ASN A 242 -5.39 -35.20 34.90
C ASN A 242 -6.62 -35.96 34.33
N GLN A 243 -7.76 -35.26 34.19
CA GLN A 243 -8.98 -35.79 33.58
C GLN A 243 -8.98 -35.71 32.05
N SER A 244 -8.27 -34.74 31.46
CA SER A 244 -8.15 -34.57 30.00
C SER A 244 -7.69 -35.83 29.25
N ARG A 245 -6.92 -36.73 29.89
CA ARG A 245 -6.53 -38.03 29.29
C ARG A 245 -7.69 -39.00 29.01
N ARG A 246 -8.88 -38.75 29.57
CA ARG A 246 -10.10 -39.56 29.35
C ARG A 246 -11.27 -38.75 28.79
N ASP A 247 -11.29 -37.44 29.00
CA ASP A 247 -12.21 -36.50 28.37
C ASP A 247 -11.49 -35.15 28.20
N PRO A 248 -10.86 -34.88 27.03
CA PRO A 248 -9.98 -33.74 26.83
C PRO A 248 -10.58 -32.38 27.17
N LEU A 249 -11.90 -32.24 27.05
CA LEU A 249 -12.62 -30.97 27.16
C LEU A 249 -13.40 -30.81 28.48
N ARG A 250 -13.19 -31.72 29.45
CA ARG A 250 -13.90 -31.68 30.72
C ARG A 250 -13.42 -30.54 31.62
N CYS A 251 -14.36 -29.67 31.97
CA CYS A 251 -14.14 -28.59 32.94
C CYS A 251 -14.46 -29.02 34.37
N SER A 252 -13.69 -28.46 35.31
CA SER A 252 -13.79 -28.60 36.77
C SER A 252 -13.76 -27.21 37.42
N LYS A 253 -14.15 -27.08 38.68
CA LYS A 253 -13.99 -25.80 39.41
C LYS A 253 -12.56 -25.61 39.87
N GLU A 254 -12.17 -24.36 40.15
CA GLU A 254 -10.86 -24.06 40.75
C GLU A 254 -10.53 -24.94 41.97
N SER A 255 -11.49 -25.18 42.87
CA SER A 255 -11.30 -26.01 44.06
C SER A 255 -11.01 -27.49 43.78
N GLU A 256 -11.26 -27.95 42.55
CA GLU A 256 -11.21 -29.35 42.11
C GLU A 256 -9.95 -29.65 41.27
N CYS A 257 -9.16 -28.64 40.91
CA CYS A 257 -7.95 -28.76 40.08
C CYS A 257 -6.84 -29.65 40.68
N SER A 258 -6.40 -30.65 39.92
CA SER A 258 -5.21 -31.45 40.22
C SER A 258 -3.91 -30.62 40.08
N CYS A 259 -2.89 -30.94 40.89
CA CYS A 259 -1.55 -30.33 40.80
C CYS A 259 -0.54 -31.29 40.15
N PHE A 260 0.41 -30.78 39.36
CA PHE A 260 1.43 -31.59 38.69
C PHE A 260 2.78 -31.52 39.43
N ASP A 261 3.36 -32.67 39.81
CA ASP A 261 4.73 -32.74 40.34
C ASP A 261 5.71 -32.97 39.18
N GLU A 262 6.38 -31.91 38.72
CA GLU A 262 7.35 -31.96 37.63
C GLU A 262 8.48 -32.98 37.82
N ARG A 263 8.83 -33.31 39.06
CA ARG A 263 9.94 -34.21 39.41
C ARG A 263 9.53 -35.68 39.36
N THR A 264 8.26 -36.01 39.59
CA THR A 264 7.73 -37.38 39.42
C THR A 264 6.94 -37.57 38.13
N LYS A 265 6.57 -36.48 37.45
CA LYS A 265 5.66 -36.43 36.29
C LYS A 265 4.28 -37.02 36.58
N LEU A 266 3.81 -36.89 37.83
CA LEU A 266 2.51 -37.36 38.30
C LEU A 266 1.56 -36.20 38.63
N TYR A 267 0.27 -36.46 38.48
CA TYR A 267 -0.80 -35.57 38.95
C TYR A 267 -1.28 -36.01 40.34
N HIS A 268 -1.50 -35.03 41.21
CA HIS A 268 -1.98 -35.21 42.56
C HIS A 268 -3.31 -34.47 42.77
N THR A 269 -4.25 -35.07 43.50
CA THR A 269 -5.57 -34.48 43.76
C THR A 269 -5.51 -33.27 44.71
N PRO A 270 -6.53 -32.39 44.71
CA PRO A 270 -6.68 -31.33 45.70
C PRO A 270 -6.53 -31.83 47.14
N GLY A 271 -5.85 -31.05 47.97
CA GLY A 271 -5.59 -31.36 49.39
C GLY A 271 -4.43 -32.33 49.65
N SER A 272 -3.83 -32.92 48.61
CA SER A 272 -2.63 -33.78 48.75
C SER A 272 -1.41 -33.01 49.26
N ILE A 273 -0.50 -33.70 49.95
CA ILE A 273 0.69 -33.11 50.60
C ILE A 273 1.95 -33.81 50.10
N ILE A 274 2.94 -33.04 49.63
CA ILE A 274 4.24 -33.53 49.15
C ILE A 274 5.41 -32.85 49.87
N LYS A 275 6.62 -33.40 49.71
CA LYS A 275 7.88 -32.78 50.14
C LYS A 275 8.64 -32.28 48.91
N HIS A 276 9.10 -31.03 48.95
CA HIS A 276 9.84 -30.37 47.88
C HIS A 276 11.22 -29.94 48.39
N GLY A 277 12.28 -30.47 47.78
CA GLY A 277 13.65 -30.28 48.27
C GLY A 277 13.86 -30.90 49.65
N GLN A 278 14.81 -30.35 50.42
CA GLN A 278 15.19 -30.87 51.74
C GLN A 278 14.36 -30.28 52.90
N CYS A 279 13.72 -29.12 52.70
CA CYS A 279 13.21 -28.29 53.80
C CYS A 279 11.73 -27.88 53.70
N SER A 280 11.08 -28.09 52.54
CA SER A 280 9.75 -27.52 52.27
C SER A 280 8.69 -28.61 52.16
N THR A 281 7.61 -28.48 52.94
CA THR A 281 6.37 -29.24 52.74
C THR A 281 5.40 -28.39 51.93
N CYS A 282 4.72 -28.99 50.96
CA CYS A 282 3.80 -28.30 50.06
C CYS A 282 2.45 -29.01 50.00
N ILE A 283 1.36 -28.23 49.93
CA ILE A 283 -0.01 -28.74 49.81
C ILE A 283 -0.57 -28.35 48.44
N CYS A 284 -1.13 -29.32 47.72
CA CYS A 284 -1.88 -29.08 46.49
C CYS A 284 -3.19 -28.36 46.80
N LEU A 285 -3.34 -27.12 46.38
CA LEU A 285 -4.60 -26.38 46.42
C LEU A 285 -4.77 -25.66 45.08
N ARG A 286 -5.98 -25.71 44.50
CA ARG A 286 -6.36 -24.91 43.31
C ARG A 286 -5.54 -25.15 42.03
N GLY A 287 -4.77 -26.24 41.96
CA GLY A 287 -3.81 -26.56 40.89
C GLY A 287 -2.33 -26.32 41.25
N GLN A 288 -2.05 -25.63 42.36
CA GLN A 288 -0.71 -25.20 42.77
C GLN A 288 -0.21 -25.90 44.05
N PHE A 289 1.10 -26.09 44.15
CA PHE A 289 1.75 -26.59 45.37
C PHE A 289 2.19 -25.45 46.29
N HIS A 290 1.35 -25.11 47.27
CA HIS A 290 1.67 -24.08 48.27
C HIS A 290 2.70 -24.61 49.27
N CYS A 291 3.98 -24.28 49.03
CA CYS A 291 5.12 -24.67 49.86
C CYS A 291 5.38 -23.69 51.02
N ASN A 292 5.63 -24.21 52.22
CA ASN A 292 6.09 -23.39 53.34
C ASN A 292 7.59 -23.04 53.18
N SER A 293 7.92 -21.74 53.19
CA SER A 293 9.21 -21.20 52.75
C SER A 293 10.00 -20.53 53.89
N ASN A 294 10.78 -21.33 54.63
CA ASN A 294 11.78 -20.80 55.55
C ASN A 294 12.96 -20.16 54.80
N LYS A 295 13.50 -19.06 55.36
CA LYS A 295 14.29 -18.04 54.66
C LYS A 295 15.61 -18.53 54.05
N CYS A 296 15.86 -18.14 52.79
CA CYS A 296 17.18 -18.10 52.16
C CYS A 296 17.55 -16.63 51.84
N ASN A 297 18.81 -16.23 52.02
CA ASN A 297 19.24 -14.83 52.08
C ASN A 297 20.13 -14.40 50.89
N LYS A 298 19.98 -13.18 50.35
CA LYS A 298 20.74 -12.63 49.19
C LYS A 298 20.87 -11.10 49.24
N SER A 299 21.89 -10.52 48.58
CA SER A 299 22.11 -9.06 48.50
C SER A 299 22.89 -8.60 47.25
N LYS A 300 22.82 -7.29 46.95
CA LYS A 300 23.36 -6.52 45.80
C LYS A 300 22.66 -6.70 44.43
N ILE A 301 22.21 -5.57 43.87
CA ILE A 301 21.67 -5.36 42.51
C ILE A 301 22.21 -4.01 41.98
N ILE A 302 22.39 -3.85 40.66
CA ILE A 302 22.87 -2.62 40.00
C ILE A 302 21.93 -2.26 38.83
N CYS A 303 21.69 -0.97 38.59
CA CYS A 303 20.77 -0.48 37.56
C CYS A 303 21.49 0.17 36.34
N PRO A 304 21.01 -0.06 35.10
CA PRO A 304 21.59 0.51 33.88
C PRO A 304 21.02 1.90 33.52
N ASN A 305 21.57 2.50 32.47
CA ASN A 305 20.97 3.60 31.68
C ASN A 305 20.47 4.86 32.42
N ASN A 306 21.06 5.20 33.59
CA ASN A 306 20.65 6.29 34.49
C ASN A 306 19.39 6.06 35.35
N LEU A 307 18.88 4.83 35.39
CA LEU A 307 17.88 4.41 36.38
C LEU A 307 18.54 4.17 37.75
N ILE A 308 17.77 4.38 38.81
CA ILE A 308 18.17 4.15 40.22
C ILE A 308 17.41 2.96 40.81
N PHE A 309 18.05 2.21 41.71
CA PHE A 309 17.36 1.13 42.42
C PHE A 309 16.45 1.72 43.51
N THR A 310 15.20 1.24 43.58
CA THR A 310 14.25 1.54 44.64
C THR A 310 13.64 0.24 45.15
N GLU A 311 13.43 0.15 46.46
CA GLU A 311 12.83 -1.02 47.10
C GLU A 311 11.31 -0.92 47.20
N THR A 312 10.76 0.30 47.12
CA THR A 312 9.37 0.61 47.51
C THR A 312 8.65 1.61 46.59
N SER A 313 9.31 2.14 45.55
CA SER A 313 8.74 3.22 44.73
C SER A 313 8.39 2.83 43.29
N LEU A 314 8.82 1.66 42.80
CA LEU A 314 8.63 1.27 41.40
C LEU A 314 7.16 0.88 41.17
N THR A 315 6.40 1.78 40.55
CA THR A 315 4.96 1.60 40.33
C THR A 315 4.69 0.61 39.20
N SER A 316 3.54 -0.06 39.24
CA SER A 316 3.09 -0.93 38.14
C SER A 316 2.83 -0.21 36.80
N CYS A 317 2.94 1.12 36.75
CA CYS A 317 2.92 1.92 35.52
C CYS A 317 3.93 3.08 35.69
N PRO A 318 5.23 2.85 35.45
CA PRO A 318 6.24 3.90 35.56
C PRO A 318 5.94 5.03 34.57
N LYS A 319 6.35 6.26 34.90
CA LYS A 319 6.09 7.42 34.06
C LYS A 319 6.99 7.41 32.83
N THR A 320 6.40 7.47 31.64
CA THR A 320 7.08 7.42 30.34
C THR A 320 6.63 8.56 29.42
N CYS A 321 7.35 8.80 28.33
CA CYS A 321 7.03 9.87 27.39
C CYS A 321 5.63 9.70 26.75
N SER A 322 5.17 8.47 26.51
CA SER A 322 3.81 8.22 26.00
C SER A 322 2.71 8.35 27.05
N ASN A 323 3.02 8.25 28.36
CA ASN A 323 2.00 8.13 29.41
C ASN A 323 1.97 9.27 30.44
N HIS A 324 2.99 10.13 30.52
CA HIS A 324 3.12 11.15 31.58
C HIS A 324 1.95 12.15 31.68
N LEU A 325 1.20 12.33 30.59
CA LEU A 325 0.02 13.22 30.54
C LEU A 325 -1.31 12.52 30.89
N ILE A 326 -1.28 11.22 31.23
CA ILE A 326 -2.47 10.40 31.49
C ILE A 326 -2.47 9.98 32.96
N TRP A 327 -3.46 10.46 33.73
CA TRP A 327 -3.61 10.03 35.12
C TRP A 327 -4.12 8.58 35.20
N LYS A 328 -3.39 7.73 35.91
CA LYS A 328 -3.81 6.37 36.28
C LYS A 328 -3.57 6.15 37.78
N ASN A 329 -4.49 5.45 38.43
CA ASN A 329 -4.36 5.08 39.84
C ASN A 329 -3.47 3.83 39.96
N CYS A 330 -2.22 4.02 40.35
CA CYS A 330 -1.20 2.97 40.40
C CYS A 330 -0.79 2.70 41.85
N HIS A 331 -1.11 1.51 42.37
CA HIS A 331 -1.00 1.20 43.80
C HIS A 331 -0.21 -0.08 44.13
N LYS A 332 0.38 -0.76 43.13
CA LYS A 332 1.34 -1.85 43.36
C LYS A 332 2.76 -1.29 43.23
N TYR A 333 3.57 -1.51 44.27
CA TYR A 333 5.00 -1.20 44.31
C TYR A 333 5.81 -2.50 44.31
N ARG A 334 6.92 -2.53 43.58
CA ARG A 334 7.93 -3.61 43.63
C ARG A 334 9.32 -3.01 43.82
N SER A 335 10.30 -3.84 44.15
CA SER A 335 11.72 -3.46 44.12
C SER A 335 12.30 -3.61 42.71
N GLY A 336 13.19 -2.70 42.30
CA GLY A 336 13.79 -2.70 40.96
C GLY A 336 14.38 -1.35 40.55
N CYS A 337 14.62 -1.17 39.25
CA CYS A 337 15.20 0.05 38.69
C CYS A 337 14.14 0.99 38.10
N ASP A 338 14.10 2.24 38.55
CA ASP A 338 13.16 3.28 38.05
C ASP A 338 13.89 4.62 37.80
N CYS A 339 13.19 5.60 37.22
CA CYS A 339 13.75 6.92 36.94
C CYS A 339 13.86 7.82 38.18
N PRO A 340 14.87 8.72 38.24
CA PRO A 340 14.95 9.75 39.26
C PRO A 340 13.73 10.69 39.29
N THR A 341 13.45 11.26 40.46
CA THR A 341 12.34 12.20 40.69
C THR A 341 12.31 13.32 39.64
N ASN A 342 11.12 13.61 39.11
CA ASN A 342 10.85 14.58 38.03
C ASN A 342 11.39 14.23 36.63
N MET A 343 12.01 13.05 36.46
CA MET A 343 12.33 12.47 35.15
C MET A 343 11.31 11.40 34.77
N ILE A 344 11.24 11.08 33.48
CA ILE A 344 10.41 10.01 32.91
C ILE A 344 11.22 9.17 31.93
N ARG A 345 10.86 7.90 31.76
CA ARG A 345 11.57 7.00 30.83
C ARG A 345 11.14 7.28 29.40
N ASP A 346 12.08 7.63 28.55
CA ASP A 346 11.88 7.72 27.10
C ASP A 346 11.93 6.29 26.51
N GLU A 347 10.83 5.86 25.90
CA GLU A 347 10.66 4.49 25.40
C GLU A 347 11.53 4.17 24.19
N ASN A 348 11.92 5.19 23.40
CA ASN A 348 12.75 5.00 22.21
C ASN A 348 14.23 4.78 22.58
N THR A 349 14.70 5.43 23.66
CA THR A 349 16.11 5.47 24.06
C THR A 349 16.42 4.72 25.36
N ASN A 350 15.40 4.31 26.12
CA ASN A 350 15.50 3.65 27.43
C ASN A 350 16.32 4.41 28.49
N LYS A 351 16.32 5.75 28.42
CA LYS A 351 16.95 6.66 29.38
C LYS A 351 15.90 7.51 30.09
N CYS A 352 16.23 8.01 31.27
CA CYS A 352 15.40 9.00 31.95
C CYS A 352 15.66 10.40 31.40
N VAL A 353 14.59 11.10 30.99
CA VAL A 353 14.59 12.45 30.40
C VAL A 353 13.59 13.35 31.12
N PHE A 354 13.66 14.66 30.91
CA PHE A 354 12.58 15.57 31.33
C PHE A 354 11.38 15.47 30.36
N PRO A 355 10.12 15.62 30.81
CA PRO A 355 8.93 15.46 29.96
C PRO A 355 8.87 16.33 28.70
N LYS A 356 9.57 17.47 28.66
CA LYS A 356 9.66 18.32 27.46
C LYS A 356 10.67 17.82 26.41
N HIS A 357 11.63 16.97 26.81
CA HIS A 357 12.76 16.53 26.00
C HIS A 357 12.58 15.12 25.41
N CYS A 358 11.38 14.56 25.49
CA CYS A 358 11.01 13.29 24.86
C CYS A 358 11.33 13.27 23.37
N SER A 359 11.97 12.19 22.91
CA SER A 359 12.31 11.96 21.52
C SER A 359 11.08 11.62 20.66
N CYS A 360 11.11 12.01 19.39
CA CYS A 360 10.07 11.68 18.43
C CYS A 360 10.54 10.54 17.53
N LYS A 361 9.67 9.56 17.27
CA LYS A 361 9.94 8.51 16.28
C LYS A 361 9.32 8.89 14.94
N LEU A 362 10.00 8.57 13.84
CA LEU A 362 9.43 8.54 12.50
C LEU A 362 9.99 7.35 11.74
N ASN A 363 9.10 6.47 11.25
CA ASN A 363 9.42 5.16 10.70
C ASN A 363 10.27 4.33 11.67
N HIS A 364 11.57 4.17 11.43
CA HIS A 364 12.51 3.47 12.32
C HIS A 364 13.54 4.42 12.96
N ASN A 365 13.54 5.69 12.59
CA ASN A 365 14.52 6.68 13.05
C ASN A 365 13.99 7.41 14.30
N ILE A 366 14.90 7.71 15.23
CA ILE A 366 14.62 8.40 16.49
C ILE A 366 15.25 9.79 16.42
N PHE A 367 14.44 10.83 16.65
CA PHE A 367 14.81 12.22 16.52
C PHE A 367 14.79 12.91 17.90
N PRO A 368 15.81 13.71 18.25
CA PRO A 368 15.82 14.44 19.51
C PRO A 368 14.80 15.58 19.51
N TYR A 369 14.44 16.06 20.70
CA TYR A 369 13.68 17.28 20.88
C TYR A 369 14.29 18.46 20.09
N GLY A 370 13.45 19.24 19.42
CA GLY A 370 13.85 20.37 18.59
C GLY A 370 14.33 20.00 17.18
N ALA A 371 14.48 18.71 16.84
CA ALA A 371 14.80 18.28 15.49
C ALA A 371 13.73 18.74 14.49
N LYS A 372 14.18 19.19 13.31
CA LYS A 372 13.32 19.64 12.20
C LYS A 372 13.52 18.72 11.01
N ILE A 373 12.43 18.38 10.34
CA ILE A 373 12.43 17.63 9.08
C ILE A 373 11.52 18.33 8.05
N THR A 374 11.85 18.14 6.78
CA THR A 374 11.00 18.44 5.64
C THR A 374 10.40 17.14 5.12
N GLN A 375 9.09 17.12 4.87
CA GLN A 375 8.40 16.01 4.22
C GLN A 375 7.69 16.55 2.97
N ASP A 376 7.73 15.76 1.88
CA ASP A 376 7.10 16.10 0.59
C ASP A 376 5.57 16.14 0.70
N CYS A 377 4.86 16.53 -0.37
CA CYS A 377 3.38 16.65 -0.38
C CYS A 377 2.60 15.31 -0.24
N ASN A 378 3.26 14.23 0.20
CA ASN A 378 2.73 12.89 0.40
C ASN A 378 2.55 12.58 1.92
N GLU A 379 1.30 12.58 2.39
CA GLU A 379 0.75 11.82 3.54
C GLU A 379 1.35 12.01 4.98
N TRP A 380 0.49 12.53 5.89
CA TRP A 380 0.44 12.34 7.36
C TRP A 380 1.41 13.13 8.28
N CYS A 381 0.96 14.29 8.77
CA CYS A 381 1.16 14.70 10.18
C CYS A 381 -0.10 14.34 10.99
N VAL A 382 0.06 13.75 12.18
CA VAL A 382 -1.06 13.47 13.11
C VAL A 382 -0.98 14.42 14.30
N ILE A 383 -1.86 15.43 14.35
CA ILE A 383 -2.06 16.28 15.53
C ILE A 383 -3.14 15.64 16.41
N PRO A 384 -2.87 15.30 17.69
CA PRO A 384 -3.78 14.52 18.52
C PRO A 384 -4.86 15.38 19.20
N LEU A 385 -5.78 15.96 18.42
CA LEU A 385 -7.06 16.49 18.92
C LEU A 385 -8.25 15.98 18.09
N LYS A 386 -9.41 15.89 18.75
CA LYS A 386 -10.61 15.19 18.24
C LYS A 386 -11.28 15.98 17.12
N GLN A 387 -11.88 15.23 16.18
CA GLN A 387 -12.80 15.72 15.13
C GLN A 387 -12.24 16.77 14.16
N PHE A 388 -11.42 16.36 13.20
CA PHE A 388 -11.68 16.54 11.75
C PHE A 388 -10.62 15.81 10.93
N SER A 389 -11.04 14.85 10.10
CA SER A 389 -10.13 14.17 9.15
C SER A 389 -10.13 14.88 7.79
N TYR A 390 -9.13 14.57 6.95
CA TYR A 390 -8.96 14.99 5.55
C TYR A 390 -8.49 16.43 5.30
N LEU A 391 -7.34 16.80 5.85
CA LEU A 391 -6.51 17.92 5.37
C LEU A 391 -5.08 17.41 5.07
N PHE A 392 -4.55 17.78 3.91
CA PHE A 392 -3.23 17.33 3.40
C PHE A 392 -2.43 18.54 2.92
N HIS A 393 -1.33 18.84 3.61
CA HIS A 393 -0.45 19.97 3.36
C HIS A 393 1.00 19.46 3.30
N LEU A 394 1.91 20.26 2.73
CA LEU A 394 3.32 20.15 3.07
C LEU A 394 3.49 20.56 4.54
N PHE A 395 4.46 19.97 5.25
CA PHE A 395 4.71 20.27 6.65
C PHE A 395 6.20 20.40 6.96
N PHE A 396 6.59 21.52 7.59
CA PHE A 396 7.82 21.56 8.38
C PHE A 396 7.52 20.95 9.74
N SER A 397 7.99 19.72 9.97
CA SER A 397 7.70 18.98 11.19
C SER A 397 8.83 19.19 12.20
N THR A 398 8.51 19.74 13.38
CA THR A 398 9.45 19.93 14.49
C THR A 398 9.10 19.00 15.65
N CYS A 399 10.08 18.28 16.19
CA CYS A 399 9.89 17.39 17.34
C CYS A 399 9.72 18.21 18.64
N VAL A 400 8.58 18.07 19.32
CA VAL A 400 8.23 18.78 20.56
C VAL A 400 7.56 17.80 21.52
N SER A 401 8.15 17.56 22.69
CA SER A 401 7.59 16.68 23.73
C SER A 401 7.13 15.29 23.23
N GLY A 402 7.94 14.66 22.35
CA GLY A 402 7.62 13.35 21.75
C GLY A 402 6.61 13.36 20.61
N GLN A 403 6.12 14.53 20.18
CA GLN A 403 5.15 14.69 19.08
C GLN A 403 5.70 15.60 17.96
N TRP A 404 5.20 15.42 16.74
CA TRP A 404 5.53 16.27 15.60
C TRP A 404 4.58 17.47 15.49
N SER A 405 5.13 18.68 15.55
CA SER A 405 4.40 19.94 15.35
C SER A 405 4.65 20.47 13.94
N CYS A 406 3.60 20.78 13.18
CA CYS A 406 3.63 20.88 11.72
C CYS A 406 3.01 22.19 11.18
N THR A 407 3.58 22.81 10.14
CA THR A 407 3.11 24.08 9.54
C THR A 407 2.69 23.96 8.07
N GLU A 408 1.55 24.54 7.67
CA GLU A 408 0.96 24.40 6.33
C GLU A 408 1.72 25.08 5.15
N VAL A 409 1.66 24.47 3.95
CA VAL A 409 1.98 25.10 2.64
C VAL A 409 0.99 24.65 1.55
N ASP A 410 0.73 25.52 0.56
CA ASP A 410 -0.10 25.25 -0.64
C ASP A 410 0.56 24.25 -1.61
N CYS A 411 0.30 22.95 -1.47
CA CYS A 411 0.67 21.95 -2.49
C CYS A 411 -0.12 22.10 -3.80
N SER A 412 0.50 21.70 -4.91
CA SER A 412 -0.18 21.39 -6.18
C SER A 412 -0.65 19.92 -6.22
N ARG A 413 -1.50 19.57 -7.18
CA ARG A 413 -1.93 18.19 -7.47
C ARG A 413 -2.10 17.99 -8.98
N THR A 414 -1.66 16.84 -9.48
CA THR A 414 -1.73 16.45 -10.90
C THR A 414 -2.78 15.37 -11.12
N CYS A 415 -3.52 15.47 -12.22
CA CYS A 415 -4.26 14.37 -12.84
C CYS A 415 -3.44 13.88 -14.05
N SER A 416 -3.21 12.58 -14.14
CA SER A 416 -2.43 11.94 -15.21
C SER A 416 -3.33 11.11 -16.09
N ILE A 417 -3.19 11.22 -17.41
CA ILE A 417 -4.08 10.59 -18.38
C ILE A 417 -3.26 9.96 -19.51
N LEU A 418 -3.52 8.68 -19.83
CA LEU A 418 -2.96 7.96 -20.96
C LEU A 418 -4.09 7.46 -21.88
N ARG A 419 -3.98 7.73 -23.19
CA ARG A 419 -4.87 7.23 -24.27
C ARG A 419 -6.38 7.38 -24.03
N ASN A 420 -6.80 8.38 -23.24
CA ASN A 420 -8.19 8.56 -22.77
C ASN A 420 -8.81 7.30 -22.12
N THR A 421 -8.03 6.30 -21.73
CA THR A 421 -8.49 5.02 -21.14
C THR A 421 -8.00 4.86 -19.71
N HIS A 422 -6.80 5.35 -19.39
CA HIS A 422 -6.19 5.21 -18.06
C HIS A 422 -6.04 6.59 -17.41
N TYR A 423 -6.75 6.80 -16.31
CA TYR A 423 -6.76 8.05 -15.55
C TYR A 423 -6.22 7.82 -14.13
N THR A 424 -5.37 8.71 -13.65
CA THR A 424 -5.04 8.89 -12.23
C THR A 424 -5.53 10.27 -11.80
N THR A 425 -6.54 10.32 -10.94
CA THR A 425 -7.23 11.56 -10.53
C THR A 425 -6.38 12.46 -9.62
N PHE A 426 -6.84 13.68 -9.33
CA PHE A 426 -6.16 14.63 -8.42
C PHE A 426 -5.95 14.13 -6.97
N SER A 427 -6.45 12.96 -6.58
CA SER A 427 -6.15 12.29 -5.30
C SER A 427 -5.16 11.12 -5.40
N GLY A 428 -4.83 10.67 -6.61
CA GLY A 428 -4.10 9.43 -6.84
C GLY A 428 -4.99 8.21 -7.13
N GLN A 429 -6.33 8.33 -7.10
CA GLN A 429 -7.20 7.21 -7.46
C GLN A 429 -7.06 6.87 -8.95
N TYR A 430 -6.72 5.60 -9.23
CA TYR A 430 -6.69 5.02 -10.58
C TYR A 430 -8.08 4.60 -11.07
N LEU A 431 -8.41 5.00 -12.29
CA LEU A 431 -9.65 4.72 -13.01
C LEU A 431 -9.30 4.26 -14.44
N ARG A 432 -9.72 3.04 -14.78
CA ARG A 432 -9.75 2.52 -16.15
C ARG A 432 -11.12 2.79 -16.76
N ILE A 433 -11.16 3.31 -17.99
CA ILE A 433 -12.39 3.63 -18.73
C ILE A 433 -12.35 3.04 -20.13
N ASN A 434 -13.45 2.40 -20.55
CA ASN A 434 -13.62 1.98 -21.94
C ASN A 434 -14.13 3.19 -22.73
N SER A 435 -13.26 3.84 -23.51
CA SER A 435 -13.63 5.05 -24.25
C SER A 435 -14.12 4.79 -25.67
N GLY A 436 -13.52 3.83 -26.39
CA GLY A 436 -13.72 3.73 -27.84
C GLY A 436 -13.41 5.06 -28.52
N SER A 437 -14.27 5.49 -29.45
CA SER A 437 -14.24 6.82 -30.09
C SER A 437 -14.99 7.92 -29.31
N CYS A 438 -15.46 7.65 -28.09
CA CYS A 438 -16.26 8.62 -27.32
C CYS A 438 -15.41 9.73 -26.70
N GLU A 439 -15.94 10.95 -26.71
CA GLU A 439 -15.35 12.10 -26.03
C GLU A 439 -15.75 12.16 -24.55
N TYR A 440 -14.81 12.51 -23.67
CA TYR A 440 -15.01 12.64 -22.23
C TYR A 440 -14.53 13.99 -21.70
N THR A 441 -15.30 14.59 -20.78
CA THR A 441 -14.84 15.77 -20.01
C THR A 441 -13.86 15.32 -18.91
N ALA A 442 -12.56 15.46 -19.17
CA ALA A 442 -11.52 15.15 -18.20
C ALA A 442 -11.58 16.09 -16.98
N ALA A 443 -11.69 17.41 -17.21
CA ALA A 443 -11.84 18.41 -16.15
C ALA A 443 -12.53 19.69 -16.66
N ARG A 444 -13.40 20.31 -15.83
CA ARG A 444 -14.15 21.54 -16.16
C ARG A 444 -14.48 22.34 -14.89
N PHE A 445 -14.43 23.67 -14.93
CA PHE A 445 -14.87 24.49 -13.79
C PHE A 445 -16.39 24.46 -13.61
N LYS A 446 -16.84 24.21 -12.37
CA LYS A 446 -18.25 24.00 -11.98
C LYS A 446 -19.22 25.10 -12.40
N HIS A 447 -18.79 26.36 -12.27
CA HIS A 447 -19.66 27.53 -12.42
C HIS A 447 -19.31 28.39 -13.64
N ASN A 448 -18.26 28.04 -14.39
CA ASN A 448 -17.89 28.72 -15.62
C ASN A 448 -17.03 27.80 -16.51
N ALA A 449 -17.68 27.05 -17.40
CA ALA A 449 -17.01 26.15 -18.34
C ALA A 449 -16.05 26.87 -19.31
N LYS A 450 -16.36 28.13 -19.65
CA LYS A 450 -15.59 28.98 -20.56
C LYS A 450 -14.23 29.43 -19.99
N LYS A 451 -14.12 29.51 -18.65
CA LYS A 451 -12.85 29.78 -17.94
C LYS A 451 -11.85 28.61 -18.02
N PHE A 452 -12.33 27.37 -17.93
CA PHE A 452 -11.52 26.15 -18.14
C PHE A 452 -12.39 24.93 -18.42
N THR A 453 -12.15 24.26 -19.55
CA THR A 453 -12.67 22.92 -19.88
C THR A 453 -11.63 22.14 -20.68
N LEU A 454 -11.31 20.91 -20.25
CA LEU A 454 -10.50 19.93 -20.98
C LEU A 454 -11.39 18.73 -21.36
N ILE A 455 -11.51 18.47 -22.65
CA ILE A 455 -12.23 17.34 -23.26
C ILE A 455 -11.23 16.51 -24.06
N LEU A 456 -11.33 15.18 -23.94
CA LEU A 456 -10.46 14.21 -24.60
C LEU A 456 -11.28 13.23 -25.44
N SER A 457 -10.80 12.92 -26.64
CA SER A 457 -11.35 11.89 -27.52
C SER A 457 -10.21 11.05 -28.09
N ASN A 458 -10.47 9.78 -28.38
CA ASN A 458 -9.49 8.96 -29.10
C ASN A 458 -9.83 8.98 -30.58
N ASN A 459 -8.81 9.12 -31.40
CA ASN A 459 -8.91 8.67 -32.77
C ASN A 459 -9.03 7.14 -32.80
N VAL A 460 -9.79 6.61 -33.76
CA VAL A 460 -10.00 5.16 -33.95
C VAL A 460 -10.07 4.85 -35.46
N SER A 461 -9.19 5.49 -36.25
CA SER A 461 -9.17 5.33 -37.72
C SER A 461 -8.85 3.90 -38.16
N THR A 462 -8.12 3.15 -37.33
CA THR A 462 -7.73 1.75 -37.58
C THR A 462 -7.80 0.95 -36.29
N LYS A 463 -7.59 -0.38 -36.37
CA LYS A 463 -7.57 -1.28 -35.21
C LYS A 463 -6.43 -0.96 -34.20
N TYR A 464 -5.42 -0.18 -34.61
CA TYR A 464 -4.22 0.10 -33.80
C TYR A 464 -3.93 1.60 -33.62
N ASP A 465 -4.46 2.48 -34.49
CA ASP A 465 -4.43 3.92 -34.29
C ASP A 465 -5.38 4.31 -33.15
N HIS A 466 -4.78 4.66 -32.03
CA HIS A 466 -5.43 5.15 -30.83
C HIS A 466 -4.86 6.50 -30.39
N SER A 467 -4.48 7.33 -31.37
CA SER A 467 -3.90 8.66 -31.12
C SER A 467 -4.88 9.55 -30.34
N LEU A 468 -4.41 10.14 -29.25
CA LEU A 468 -5.20 11.05 -28.42
C LEU A 468 -5.46 12.38 -29.16
N HIS A 469 -6.71 12.80 -29.23
CA HIS A 469 -7.09 14.16 -29.60
C HIS A 469 -7.62 14.89 -28.36
N SER A 470 -7.30 16.17 -28.22
CA SER A 470 -7.76 16.95 -27.06
C SER A 470 -8.20 18.36 -27.41
N HIS A 471 -9.28 18.80 -26.76
CA HIS A 471 -9.82 20.14 -26.84
C HIS A 471 -9.76 20.80 -25.46
N LEU A 472 -9.11 21.95 -25.40
CA LEU A 472 -8.90 22.74 -24.20
C LEU A 472 -9.44 24.15 -24.42
N THR A 473 -10.48 24.54 -23.67
CA THR A 473 -11.01 25.91 -23.66
C THR A 473 -10.46 26.65 -22.44
N ILE A 474 -9.79 27.78 -22.67
CA ILE A 474 -9.29 28.70 -21.63
C ILE A 474 -9.75 30.11 -22.00
N ASP A 475 -10.51 30.76 -21.11
CA ASP A 475 -11.02 32.13 -21.32
C ASP A 475 -11.59 32.36 -22.73
N GLU A 476 -12.54 31.49 -23.10
CA GLU A 476 -13.21 31.43 -24.42
C GLU A 476 -12.29 31.14 -25.62
N THR A 477 -10.97 31.09 -25.44
CA THR A 477 -10.02 30.64 -26.47
C THR A 477 -10.05 29.11 -26.57
N HIS A 478 -10.14 28.60 -27.80
CA HIS A 478 -10.12 27.17 -28.08
C HIS A 478 -8.72 26.73 -28.50
N ILE A 479 -8.19 25.71 -27.84
CA ILE A 479 -6.93 25.05 -28.19
C ILE A 479 -7.23 23.60 -28.55
N SER A 480 -6.76 23.15 -29.71
CA SER A 480 -6.73 21.73 -30.09
C SER A 480 -5.28 21.24 -30.04
N LEU A 481 -5.06 20.11 -29.37
CA LEU A 481 -3.81 19.35 -29.46
C LEU A 481 -4.17 18.08 -30.24
N ALA A 482 -3.66 18.00 -31.47
CA ALA A 482 -4.13 17.06 -32.46
C ALA A 482 -3.16 15.89 -32.69
N SER A 483 -3.69 14.79 -33.21
CA SER A 483 -2.95 13.54 -33.47
C SER A 483 -1.85 13.68 -34.54
N ASP A 484 -1.91 14.71 -35.37
CA ASP A 484 -0.84 15.13 -36.30
C ASP A 484 0.30 15.90 -35.60
N LYS A 485 0.31 15.93 -34.26
CA LYS A 485 1.23 16.66 -33.39
C LYS A 485 1.11 18.19 -33.47
N SER A 486 0.12 18.73 -34.20
CA SER A 486 -0.10 20.17 -34.27
C SER A 486 -0.79 20.72 -33.01
N ILE A 487 -0.39 21.93 -32.61
CA ILE A 487 -1.09 22.75 -31.63
C ILE A 487 -1.82 23.84 -32.41
N ARG A 488 -3.14 23.94 -32.23
CA ARG A 488 -4.00 24.90 -32.95
C ARG A 488 -4.72 25.79 -31.94
N VAL A 489 -4.64 27.11 -32.12
CA VAL A 489 -5.32 28.09 -31.28
C VAL A 489 -6.33 28.85 -32.13
N ASN A 490 -7.62 28.72 -31.81
CA ASN A 490 -8.74 29.18 -32.66
C ASN A 490 -8.52 28.77 -34.13
N ASP A 491 -8.35 27.46 -34.33
CA ASP A 491 -8.03 26.76 -35.59
C ASP A 491 -6.73 27.17 -36.31
N THR A 492 -6.01 28.18 -35.83
CA THR A 492 -4.72 28.61 -36.37
C THR A 492 -3.60 27.73 -35.83
N VAL A 493 -2.87 27.04 -36.72
CA VAL A 493 -1.72 26.19 -36.36
C VAL A 493 -0.55 27.05 -35.85
N LEU A 494 -0.01 26.72 -34.68
CA LEU A 494 1.22 27.34 -34.16
C LEU A 494 2.44 26.69 -34.81
N THR A 495 3.22 27.47 -35.55
CA THR A 495 4.42 27.02 -36.29
C THR A 495 5.73 27.24 -35.54
N LYS A 496 5.71 27.97 -34.42
CA LYS A 496 6.85 28.17 -33.52
C LYS A 496 6.39 28.20 -32.05
N LEU A 497 7.26 27.74 -31.15
CA LEU A 497 7.15 27.87 -29.71
C LEU A 497 8.49 28.47 -29.18
N PRO A 498 8.50 29.28 -28.12
CA PRO A 498 7.37 29.67 -27.26
C PRO A 498 6.38 30.61 -27.96
N ALA A 499 5.09 30.27 -27.87
CA ALA A 499 3.99 31.11 -28.30
C ALA A 499 3.31 31.72 -27.06
N SER A 500 3.51 33.03 -26.87
CA SER A 500 2.55 33.85 -26.14
C SER A 500 1.47 34.25 -27.17
N PRO A 501 0.29 33.61 -27.21
CA PRO A 501 -0.62 33.76 -28.35
C PRO A 501 -1.38 35.08 -28.20
N LEU A 502 -0.77 36.17 -28.67
CA LEU A 502 -1.20 37.56 -28.50
C LEU A 502 -1.05 38.07 -27.05
N HIS A 503 -0.76 39.37 -26.92
CA HIS A 503 -0.36 40.01 -25.65
C HIS A 503 -1.50 40.19 -24.62
N TYR A 504 -2.62 39.48 -24.80
CA TYR A 504 -3.84 39.60 -23.98
C TYR A 504 -4.36 38.27 -23.40
N LEU A 505 -3.81 37.11 -23.80
CA LEU A 505 -4.26 35.81 -23.27
C LEU A 505 -3.69 35.53 -21.86
N SER A 506 -4.47 34.78 -21.08
CA SER A 506 -4.20 34.46 -19.67
C SER A 506 -3.25 33.28 -19.44
N PHE A 507 -2.56 32.83 -20.49
CA PHE A 507 -1.68 31.66 -20.51
C PHE A 507 -0.58 31.78 -21.57
N THR A 508 0.50 31.01 -21.42
CA THR A 508 1.57 30.85 -22.42
C THR A 508 1.68 29.40 -22.88
N ILE A 509 2.17 29.18 -24.10
CA ILE A 509 2.48 27.85 -24.65
C ILE A 509 3.97 27.77 -24.98
N TYR A 510 4.70 26.79 -24.46
CA TYR A 510 6.12 26.57 -24.74
C TYR A 510 6.48 25.08 -24.75
N LYS A 511 7.66 24.73 -25.27
CA LYS A 511 8.22 23.36 -25.22
C LYS A 511 9.13 23.22 -24.01
N ALA A 512 9.07 22.10 -23.29
CA ALA A 512 10.06 21.71 -22.28
C ALA A 512 10.26 20.19 -22.30
N GLY A 513 11.49 19.73 -22.57
CA GLY A 513 11.74 18.32 -22.86
C GLY A 513 10.89 17.84 -24.05
N LEU A 514 10.24 16.68 -23.90
CA LEU A 514 9.31 16.12 -24.89
C LEU A 514 7.90 16.76 -24.86
N PHE A 515 7.65 17.76 -24.02
CA PHE A 515 6.29 18.22 -23.74
C PHE A 515 5.99 19.62 -24.28
N ALA A 516 4.80 19.78 -24.84
CA ALA A 516 4.10 21.06 -24.91
C ALA A 516 3.56 21.41 -23.51
N ILE A 517 3.87 22.61 -23.03
CA ILE A 517 3.46 23.14 -21.74
C ILE A 517 2.51 24.32 -21.96
N ILE A 518 1.27 24.19 -21.52
CA ILE A 518 0.27 25.27 -21.52
C ILE A 518 0.12 25.74 -20.07
N ASN A 519 0.77 26.87 -19.77
CA ASN A 519 0.90 27.42 -18.42
C ASN A 519 -0.07 28.60 -18.24
N GLY A 520 -1.12 28.41 -17.44
CA GLY A 520 -2.06 29.46 -17.06
C GLY A 520 -2.00 29.77 -15.57
N SER A 521 -2.59 30.90 -15.14
CA SER A 521 -2.45 31.43 -13.77
C SER A 521 -2.73 30.45 -12.61
N HIS A 522 -3.49 29.36 -12.85
CA HIS A 522 -3.93 28.41 -11.83
C HIS A 522 -3.79 26.93 -12.23
N PHE A 523 -3.27 26.64 -13.43
CA PHE A 523 -3.16 25.29 -13.98
C PHE A 523 -1.98 25.19 -14.96
N ILE A 524 -1.43 23.99 -15.09
CA ILE A 524 -0.45 23.63 -16.11
C ILE A 524 -0.96 22.37 -16.82
N VAL A 525 -1.13 22.43 -18.13
CA VAL A 525 -1.35 21.23 -18.96
C VAL A 525 -0.04 20.89 -19.65
N ARG A 526 0.42 19.64 -19.50
CA ARG A 526 1.56 19.07 -20.22
C ARG A 526 1.04 17.99 -21.18
N TRP A 527 1.47 18.02 -22.44
CA TRP A 527 1.16 17.01 -23.46
C TRP A 527 2.43 16.60 -24.20
N ASP A 528 2.63 15.31 -24.43
CA ASP A 528 3.87 14.74 -25.00
C ASP A 528 3.89 14.65 -26.53
N PHE A 529 3.06 15.45 -27.22
CA PHE A 529 2.79 15.32 -28.66
C PHE A 529 2.30 13.91 -29.07
N GLY A 530 1.66 13.21 -28.14
CA GLY A 530 1.16 11.86 -28.32
C GLY A 530 0.05 11.56 -27.31
N ASN A 531 0.24 10.50 -26.53
CA ASN A 531 -0.83 9.84 -25.80
C ASN A 531 -0.90 10.20 -24.29
N ARG A 532 0.03 11.00 -23.75
CA ARG A 532 0.07 11.39 -22.33
C ARG A 532 -0.35 12.84 -22.14
N ILE A 533 -1.31 13.07 -21.24
CA ILE A 533 -1.67 14.41 -20.76
C ILE A 533 -1.62 14.47 -19.24
N TYR A 534 -0.95 15.49 -18.71
CA TYR A 534 -0.88 15.79 -17.28
C TYR A 534 -1.47 17.17 -17.01
N LEU A 535 -2.55 17.23 -16.23
CA LEU A 535 -3.16 18.47 -15.77
C LEU A 535 -2.78 18.69 -14.31
N THR A 536 -1.96 19.71 -14.02
CA THR A 536 -1.56 20.11 -12.66
C THR A 536 -2.31 21.37 -12.23
N ILE A 537 -2.79 21.40 -10.99
CA ILE A 537 -3.56 22.52 -10.42
C ILE A 537 -3.14 22.82 -8.97
N GLY A 538 -3.34 24.05 -8.51
CA GLY A 538 -3.18 24.39 -7.10
C GLY A 538 -4.34 23.87 -6.21
N ASN A 539 -4.05 23.50 -4.96
CA ASN A 539 -5.05 22.96 -4.00
C ASN A 539 -6.35 23.78 -3.92
N LYS A 540 -6.27 25.12 -3.97
CA LYS A 540 -7.39 26.08 -3.96
C LYS A 540 -8.39 25.92 -5.12
N TRP A 541 -8.02 25.18 -6.17
CA TRP A 541 -8.85 24.94 -7.36
C TRP A 541 -9.35 23.50 -7.48
N LYS A 542 -8.75 22.51 -6.79
CA LYS A 542 -9.16 21.09 -6.82
C LYS A 542 -10.65 20.88 -6.51
N ARG A 543 -11.24 21.67 -5.60
CA ARG A 543 -12.67 21.56 -5.24
C ARG A 543 -13.62 22.28 -6.22
N LYS A 544 -13.10 23.16 -7.09
CA LYS A 544 -13.86 23.97 -8.06
C LYS A 544 -14.03 23.31 -9.43
N LEU A 545 -13.32 22.21 -9.68
CA LEU A 545 -13.43 21.39 -10.89
C LEU A 545 -14.37 20.19 -10.67
N ASP A 546 -14.98 19.73 -11.75
CA ASP A 546 -15.62 18.41 -11.92
C ASP A 546 -15.13 17.78 -13.24
N GLY A 547 -15.42 16.50 -13.48
CA GLY A 547 -14.88 15.71 -14.60
C GLY A 547 -14.29 14.38 -14.14
N VAL A 548 -13.74 13.59 -15.06
CA VAL A 548 -13.10 12.29 -14.74
C VAL A 548 -11.93 12.45 -13.76
N CYS A 549 -11.18 13.55 -13.83
CA CYS A 549 -10.09 13.87 -12.89
C CYS A 549 -10.56 14.23 -11.47
N SER A 550 -11.85 14.49 -11.26
CA SER A 550 -12.47 14.81 -9.96
C SER A 550 -13.08 13.57 -9.32
N GLU A 551 -13.09 13.51 -8.00
CA GLU A 551 -13.68 12.40 -7.21
C GLU A 551 -15.14 12.64 -6.80
N ARG A 552 -15.61 13.89 -6.87
CA ARG A 552 -16.72 14.39 -6.03
C ARG A 552 -17.91 14.98 -6.77
N SER A 553 -17.91 14.94 -8.09
CA SER A 553 -19.01 15.43 -8.90
C SER A 553 -20.26 14.58 -8.67
N ARG A 554 -21.38 15.19 -8.27
CA ARG A 554 -22.69 14.53 -8.10
C ARG A 554 -23.66 14.96 -9.21
N PRO A 555 -23.74 14.26 -10.36
CA PRO A 555 -24.92 14.37 -11.21
C PRO A 555 -26.11 13.73 -10.49
N ASN A 556 -26.95 14.57 -9.88
CA ASN A 556 -28.25 14.24 -9.27
C ASN A 556 -28.24 13.19 -8.13
N LYS A 557 -28.26 13.68 -6.88
CA LYS A 557 -28.79 12.99 -5.67
C LYS A 557 -28.27 11.57 -5.34
N GLY A 558 -27.04 11.19 -5.70
CA GLY A 558 -26.47 9.89 -5.31
C GLY A 558 -24.96 9.88 -5.05
N LEU A 559 -24.50 8.91 -4.25
CA LEU A 559 -23.12 8.41 -4.25
C LEU A 559 -23.07 7.17 -5.16
N ILE A 560 -22.35 7.28 -6.28
CA ILE A 560 -22.31 6.22 -7.29
C ILE A 560 -21.35 5.10 -6.81
N LYS A 561 -21.91 3.95 -6.41
CA LYS A 561 -21.14 2.83 -5.81
C LYS A 561 -20.38 1.92 -6.80
N LYS A 562 -20.60 2.01 -8.12
CA LYS A 562 -19.87 1.24 -9.15
C LYS A 562 -19.05 2.18 -10.03
N LYS A 563 -17.73 1.94 -10.17
CA LYS A 563 -16.78 2.81 -10.93
C LYS A 563 -17.27 3.12 -12.36
N GLU A 564 -17.81 2.13 -13.06
CA GLU A 564 -18.29 2.23 -14.44
C GLU A 564 -19.46 3.21 -14.62
N LYS A 565 -20.30 3.38 -13.59
CA LYS A 565 -21.39 4.38 -13.60
C LYS A 565 -20.87 5.80 -13.33
N TYR A 566 -19.67 5.98 -12.76
CA TYR A 566 -19.08 7.30 -12.55
C TYR A 566 -18.43 7.87 -13.82
N THR A 567 -17.94 7.03 -14.72
CA THR A 567 -17.19 7.48 -15.90
C THR A 567 -18.12 7.77 -17.07
N ASN A 568 -19.19 6.98 -17.23
CA ASN A 568 -20.22 7.20 -18.26
C ASN A 568 -20.95 8.56 -18.17
N VAL A 569 -20.99 9.21 -17.00
CA VAL A 569 -21.61 10.56 -16.86
C VAL A 569 -20.73 11.71 -17.39
N TRP A 570 -19.48 11.44 -17.78
CA TRP A 570 -18.57 12.44 -18.38
C TRP A 570 -18.49 12.39 -19.89
N LYS A 571 -19.19 11.44 -20.53
CA LYS A 571 -19.37 11.43 -21.99
C LYS A 571 -19.98 12.75 -22.45
N VAL A 572 -19.35 13.42 -23.41
CA VAL A 572 -19.89 14.66 -24.02
C VAL A 572 -21.19 14.33 -24.76
N ASN A 573 -21.19 13.23 -25.52
CA ASN A 573 -22.39 12.69 -26.16
C ASN A 573 -22.84 11.40 -25.44
N SER A 574 -23.96 11.49 -24.71
CA SER A 574 -24.54 10.35 -23.98
C SER A 574 -25.03 9.20 -24.85
N LYS A 575 -25.25 9.43 -26.16
CA LYS A 575 -25.61 8.38 -27.14
C LYS A 575 -24.39 7.61 -27.67
N CYS A 576 -23.17 8.00 -27.31
CA CYS A 576 -21.96 7.34 -27.81
C CYS A 576 -21.83 5.91 -27.29
N LYS A 577 -21.89 4.95 -28.22
CA LYS A 577 -21.63 3.54 -27.98
C LYS A 577 -20.13 3.35 -27.74
N VAL A 578 -19.81 2.65 -26.66
CA VAL A 578 -18.44 2.24 -26.37
C VAL A 578 -18.24 0.87 -26.99
N GLU A 579 -17.34 0.78 -27.95
CA GLU A 579 -16.88 -0.50 -28.48
C GLU A 579 -15.98 -1.16 -27.43
N ILE A 580 -16.47 -2.25 -26.85
CA ILE A 580 -15.64 -3.13 -26.04
C ILE A 580 -14.90 -4.03 -27.02
N ASN A 581 -13.74 -3.57 -27.48
CA ASN A 581 -12.74 -4.47 -28.02
C ASN A 581 -12.41 -5.46 -26.91
N LYS A 582 -12.91 -6.70 -27.04
CA LYS A 582 -12.30 -7.83 -26.35
C LYS A 582 -10.81 -7.84 -26.72
N PRO A 583 -9.90 -8.21 -25.81
CA PRO A 583 -8.59 -8.67 -26.23
C PRO A 583 -8.78 -9.70 -27.35
N ASN A 584 -8.01 -9.58 -28.43
CA ASN A 584 -7.83 -10.71 -29.33
C ASN A 584 -7.21 -11.83 -28.47
N ASP A 585 -7.73 -13.06 -28.56
CA ASP A 585 -7.16 -14.24 -27.91
C ASP A 585 -5.87 -14.69 -28.64
N ASP A 586 -4.92 -13.76 -28.71
CA ASP A 586 -3.61 -13.85 -29.36
C ASP A 586 -2.58 -14.25 -28.30
N GLU A 587 -2.40 -15.57 -28.15
CA GLU A 587 -1.58 -16.16 -27.10
C GLU A 587 -0.11 -15.73 -27.22
N GLU A 588 0.38 -15.45 -28.43
CA GLU A 588 1.77 -15.03 -28.66
C GLU A 588 1.99 -13.56 -28.29
N LYS A 589 1.07 -12.66 -28.64
CA LYS A 589 1.09 -11.28 -28.14
C LYS A 589 0.96 -11.22 -26.63
N TRP A 590 0.10 -12.06 -26.02
CA TRP A 590 0.01 -12.12 -24.57
C TRP A 590 1.31 -12.62 -23.92
N LYS A 591 1.94 -13.68 -24.44
CA LYS A 591 3.24 -14.18 -23.95
C LYS A 591 4.33 -13.11 -24.02
N TRP A 592 4.41 -12.38 -25.15
CA TRP A 592 5.36 -11.30 -25.32
C TRP A 592 5.08 -10.15 -24.35
N ALA A 593 3.84 -9.67 -24.27
CA ALA A 593 3.44 -8.63 -23.31
C ALA A 593 3.74 -9.02 -21.85
N HIS A 594 3.37 -10.24 -21.44
CA HIS A 594 3.64 -10.78 -20.12
C HIS A 594 5.14 -10.79 -19.79
N LYS A 595 5.99 -11.26 -20.73
CA LYS A 595 7.46 -11.23 -20.60
C LYS A 595 7.97 -9.81 -20.33
N ILE A 596 7.52 -8.79 -21.07
CA ILE A 596 7.95 -7.40 -20.85
C ILE A 596 7.46 -6.88 -19.49
N CYS A 597 6.16 -7.02 -19.22
CA CYS A 597 5.52 -6.43 -18.05
C CYS A 597 5.98 -7.06 -16.72
N VAL A 598 6.22 -8.37 -16.67
CA VAL A 598 6.80 -9.05 -15.50
C VAL A 598 8.25 -8.63 -15.29
N ASN A 599 9.06 -8.58 -16.34
CA ASN A 599 10.48 -8.22 -16.21
C ASN A 599 10.63 -6.82 -15.58
N ILE A 600 9.88 -5.82 -16.01
CA ILE A 600 10.02 -4.47 -15.45
C ILE A 600 9.46 -4.37 -14.02
N LEU A 601 8.34 -5.01 -13.72
CA LEU A 601 7.62 -4.77 -12.46
C LEU A 601 8.03 -5.69 -11.30
N ASN A 602 8.49 -6.91 -11.61
CA ASN A 602 8.92 -7.89 -10.62
C ASN A 602 10.45 -7.95 -10.46
N ASP A 603 11.26 -7.60 -11.47
CA ASP A 603 12.71 -7.41 -11.29
C ASP A 603 13.07 -6.09 -10.61
N SER A 604 12.39 -5.79 -9.50
CA SER A 604 12.68 -4.64 -8.65
C SER A 604 14.00 -4.77 -7.89
N SER A 605 14.64 -5.94 -7.90
CA SER A 605 15.90 -6.21 -7.17
C SER A 605 17.16 -6.02 -8.03
N SER A 606 17.09 -6.14 -9.35
CA SER A 606 18.22 -5.94 -10.25
C SER A 606 18.65 -4.48 -10.38
N THR A 607 19.96 -4.28 -10.44
CA THR A 607 20.60 -3.00 -10.79
C THR A 607 20.50 -2.65 -12.26
N LYS A 608 19.99 -3.55 -13.13
CA LYS A 608 19.74 -3.27 -14.55
C LYS A 608 18.34 -2.70 -14.84
N ASN A 609 17.48 -2.62 -13.83
CA ASN A 609 16.13 -2.07 -13.96
C ASN A 609 16.11 -0.60 -13.48
N PRO A 610 15.97 0.41 -14.36
CA PRO A 610 15.98 1.83 -13.99
C PRO A 610 14.88 2.21 -12.98
N PHE A 611 13.78 1.44 -12.95
CA PHE A 611 12.64 1.68 -12.08
C PHE A 611 12.77 0.97 -10.72
N SER A 612 13.77 0.11 -10.51
CA SER A 612 13.96 -0.73 -9.30
C SER A 612 13.81 0.04 -7.97
N SER A 613 14.54 1.15 -7.81
CA SER A 613 14.51 2.01 -6.62
C SER A 613 13.17 2.70 -6.38
N CYS A 614 12.38 2.91 -7.44
CA CYS A 614 11.02 3.45 -7.39
C CYS A 614 9.99 2.38 -7.05
N LEU A 615 10.03 1.22 -7.72
CA LEU A 615 9.05 0.14 -7.57
C LEU A 615 8.99 -0.41 -6.13
N LYS A 616 10.12 -0.38 -5.40
CA LYS A 616 10.19 -0.70 -3.96
C LYS A 616 9.32 0.20 -3.07
N LYS A 617 8.93 1.40 -3.53
CA LYS A 617 8.02 2.30 -2.82
C LYS A 617 6.53 2.06 -3.13
N PHE A 618 6.21 1.32 -4.19
CA PHE A 618 4.82 1.10 -4.60
C PHE A 618 4.18 -0.10 -3.89
N SER A 619 2.96 0.10 -3.39
CA SER A 619 2.14 -0.97 -2.83
C SER A 619 1.83 -2.07 -3.86
N GLN A 620 1.45 -3.25 -3.40
CA GLN A 620 1.16 -4.40 -4.25
C GLN A 620 -0.01 -4.09 -5.21
N GLU A 621 -1.04 -3.38 -4.76
CA GLU A 621 -2.17 -2.94 -5.58
C GLU A 621 -1.75 -1.94 -6.65
N ARG A 622 -0.80 -1.04 -6.36
CA ARG A 622 -0.28 -0.10 -7.35
C ARG A 622 0.59 -0.82 -8.40
N ARG A 623 1.42 -1.78 -7.99
CA ARG A 623 2.21 -2.61 -8.91
C ARG A 623 1.29 -3.49 -9.79
N LYS A 624 0.25 -4.09 -9.22
CA LYS A 624 -0.77 -4.84 -9.98
C LYS A 624 -1.51 -3.96 -11.00
N ALA A 625 -1.96 -2.75 -10.61
CA ALA A 625 -2.61 -1.82 -11.53
C ALA A 625 -1.68 -1.34 -12.66
N LEU A 626 -0.38 -1.19 -12.39
CA LEU A 626 0.64 -0.91 -13.40
C LEU A 626 0.86 -2.10 -14.35
N TYR A 627 0.86 -3.34 -13.84
CA TYR A 627 0.95 -4.57 -14.63
C TYR A 627 -0.26 -4.75 -15.55
N GLU A 628 -1.48 -4.63 -15.03
CA GLU A 628 -2.71 -4.69 -15.83
C GLU A 628 -2.68 -3.67 -16.97
N GLN A 629 -2.29 -2.42 -16.67
CA GLN A 629 -2.11 -1.37 -17.67
C GLN A 629 -1.02 -1.71 -18.70
N CYS A 630 0.11 -2.28 -18.27
CA CYS A 630 1.20 -2.68 -19.15
C CYS A 630 0.76 -3.73 -20.17
N ILE A 631 0.01 -4.76 -19.75
CA ILE A 631 -0.49 -5.81 -20.64
C ILE A 631 -1.43 -5.20 -21.71
N GLU A 632 -2.32 -4.30 -21.32
CA GLU A 632 -3.25 -3.65 -22.26
C GLU A 632 -2.54 -2.75 -23.29
N GLU A 633 -1.52 -2.01 -22.88
CA GLU A 633 -0.73 -1.16 -23.76
C GLU A 633 0.15 -1.99 -24.71
N THR A 634 0.76 -3.06 -24.20
CA THR A 634 1.71 -3.91 -24.94
C THR A 634 1.01 -4.86 -25.91
N CYS A 635 -0.13 -5.45 -25.55
CA CYS A 635 -0.94 -6.23 -26.49
C CYS A 635 -1.52 -5.40 -27.65
N GLY A 636 -1.48 -4.07 -27.55
CA GLY A 636 -1.79 -3.14 -28.64
C GLY A 636 -0.68 -2.96 -29.68
N CYS A 637 0.47 -3.63 -29.52
CA CYS A 637 1.63 -3.55 -30.41
C CYS A 637 1.79 -4.81 -31.29
N GLU A 638 2.84 -4.84 -32.10
CA GLU A 638 3.33 -6.05 -32.77
C GLU A 638 4.41 -6.74 -31.93
N ILE A 639 4.59 -8.05 -32.11
CA ILE A 639 5.56 -8.84 -31.33
C ILE A 639 6.98 -8.36 -31.65
N ASP A 640 7.79 -8.20 -30.60
CA ASP A 640 9.13 -7.60 -30.66
C ASP A 640 9.18 -6.15 -31.21
N GLY A 641 8.03 -5.45 -31.22
CA GLY A 641 7.94 -4.00 -31.44
C GLY A 641 8.37 -3.18 -30.23
N TYR A 642 9.66 -3.21 -29.89
CA TYR A 642 10.26 -2.53 -28.72
C TYR A 642 10.26 -0.99 -28.81
N ASP A 643 9.94 -0.41 -29.97
CA ASP A 643 9.76 1.02 -30.23
C ASP A 643 8.27 1.44 -30.29
N CYS A 644 7.34 0.50 -30.11
CA CYS A 644 5.89 0.72 -30.26
C CYS A 644 5.37 1.91 -29.43
N PRO A 645 4.64 2.88 -30.03
CA PRO A 645 4.17 4.07 -29.32
C PRO A 645 3.34 3.81 -28.06
N ASN A 646 2.54 2.75 -28.01
CA ASN A 646 1.74 2.40 -26.81
C ASN A 646 2.65 1.93 -25.66
N LEU A 647 3.54 0.97 -25.94
CA LEU A 647 4.56 0.47 -25.03
C LEU A 647 5.44 1.61 -24.49
N CYS A 648 5.98 2.43 -25.39
CA CYS A 648 6.82 3.57 -25.01
C CYS A 648 6.05 4.62 -24.20
N SER A 649 4.76 4.85 -24.48
CA SER A 649 3.92 5.75 -23.67
C SER A 649 3.65 5.21 -22.27
N TRP A 650 3.54 3.89 -22.09
CA TRP A 650 3.43 3.26 -20.77
C TRP A 650 4.72 3.38 -19.96
N PHE A 651 5.87 3.01 -20.54
CA PHE A 651 7.18 3.16 -19.89
C PHE A 651 7.46 4.61 -19.51
N ALA A 652 7.17 5.55 -20.41
CA ALA A 652 7.33 6.96 -20.16
C ALA A 652 6.35 7.51 -19.10
N SER A 653 5.19 6.86 -18.92
CA SER A 653 4.27 7.14 -17.80
C SER A 653 4.77 6.57 -16.47
N LEU A 654 5.46 5.42 -16.48
CA LEU A 654 6.15 4.86 -15.32
C LEU A 654 7.34 5.74 -14.91
N SER A 655 8.11 6.23 -15.89
CA SER A 655 9.20 7.20 -15.68
C SER A 655 8.72 8.44 -14.93
N GLU A 656 7.65 9.10 -15.38
CA GLU A 656 7.05 10.25 -14.69
C GLU A 656 6.67 9.93 -13.22
N LEU A 657 6.02 8.79 -12.98
CA LEU A 657 5.64 8.36 -11.63
C LEU A 657 6.88 8.13 -10.74
N CYS A 658 7.94 7.56 -11.30
CA CYS A 658 9.18 7.29 -10.58
C CYS A 658 10.00 8.55 -10.31
N CYS A 659 10.13 9.46 -11.28
CA CYS A 659 10.75 10.77 -11.07
C CYS A 659 10.08 11.52 -9.92
N LYS A 660 8.75 11.46 -9.80
CA LYS A 660 8.03 12.07 -8.67
C LYS A 660 8.35 11.42 -7.31
N GLU A 661 8.57 10.11 -7.24
CA GLU A 661 8.75 9.41 -5.95
C GLU A 661 10.22 9.21 -5.54
N VAL A 662 11.19 9.25 -6.46
CA VAL A 662 12.64 9.13 -6.16
C VAL A 662 13.50 10.29 -6.67
N HIS A 663 12.91 11.32 -7.28
CA HIS A 663 13.57 12.55 -7.79
C HIS A 663 14.57 12.34 -8.95
N SER A 664 15.08 11.12 -9.15
CA SER A 664 15.90 10.70 -10.29
C SER A 664 15.76 9.19 -10.53
N ILE A 665 15.88 8.77 -11.80
CA ILE A 665 16.06 7.37 -12.22
C ILE A 665 17.14 7.31 -13.32
N GLU A 666 17.69 6.12 -13.56
CA GLU A 666 18.59 5.87 -14.69
C GLU A 666 17.84 5.95 -16.04
N HIS A 667 18.59 6.02 -17.15
CA HIS A 667 18.00 6.07 -18.48
C HIS A 667 17.31 4.74 -18.84
N TRP A 668 16.01 4.80 -19.12
CA TRP A 668 15.22 3.64 -19.52
C TRP A 668 15.10 3.47 -21.05
N ARG A 669 15.38 4.53 -21.82
CA ARG A 669 15.51 4.48 -23.27
C ARG A 669 16.93 4.11 -23.66
N ASN A 670 17.07 3.36 -24.75
CA ASN A 670 18.32 3.00 -25.39
C ASN A 670 18.07 2.68 -26.87
N ASP A 671 19.11 2.32 -27.62
CA ASP A 671 19.04 2.09 -29.06
C ASP A 671 18.13 0.90 -29.46
N GLU A 672 17.92 -0.08 -28.56
CA GLU A 672 17.03 -1.23 -28.78
C GLU A 672 15.61 -0.99 -28.24
N PHE A 673 15.43 -0.11 -27.25
CA PHE A 673 14.17 0.08 -26.53
C PHE A 673 13.72 1.54 -26.47
N CYS A 674 12.62 1.84 -27.16
CA CYS A 674 12.02 3.17 -27.27
C CYS A 674 13.05 4.31 -27.54
N PRO A 675 13.92 4.18 -28.57
CA PRO A 675 15.04 5.07 -28.81
C PRO A 675 14.64 6.55 -28.95
N LEU A 676 15.55 7.44 -28.56
CA LEU A 676 15.37 8.89 -28.64
C LEU A 676 16.72 9.57 -28.86
N THR A 677 16.86 10.28 -29.98
CA THR A 677 17.99 11.16 -30.27
C THR A 677 17.68 12.57 -29.75
N CYS A 678 18.69 13.22 -29.16
CA CYS A 678 18.66 14.64 -28.80
C CYS A 678 19.56 15.44 -29.75
N GLU A 679 19.31 16.74 -29.89
CA GLU A 679 20.04 17.59 -30.84
C GLU A 679 21.46 17.97 -30.36
N GLU A 680 22.20 18.71 -31.19
CA GLU A 680 23.54 19.16 -30.81
C GLU A 680 23.50 19.98 -29.51
N ASN A 681 24.45 19.71 -28.61
CA ASN A 681 24.55 20.32 -27.27
C ASN A 681 23.36 20.03 -26.32
N GLU A 682 22.49 19.08 -26.65
CA GLU A 682 21.47 18.52 -25.75
C GLU A 682 21.87 17.16 -25.14
N GLU A 683 21.31 16.85 -23.96
CA GLU A 683 21.40 15.57 -23.27
C GLU A 683 20.02 15.08 -22.83
N TYR A 684 19.79 13.77 -22.91
CA TYR A 684 18.53 13.14 -22.47
C TYR A 684 18.44 13.07 -20.94
N LYS A 685 17.27 13.39 -20.38
CA LYS A 685 16.94 13.23 -18.96
C LYS A 685 15.57 12.61 -18.81
N SER A 686 15.54 11.41 -18.20
CA SER A 686 14.29 10.74 -17.83
C SER A 686 13.54 11.52 -16.74
N CYS A 687 14.27 12.18 -15.84
CA CYS A 687 13.77 13.12 -14.83
C CYS A 687 14.30 14.55 -15.04
N GLY A 688 13.99 15.15 -16.19
CA GLY A 688 14.20 16.58 -16.40
C GLY A 688 13.21 17.45 -15.61
N THR A 689 13.40 18.77 -15.63
CA THR A 689 12.51 19.73 -14.94
C THR A 689 12.04 20.82 -15.91
N LEU A 690 10.95 21.50 -15.57
CA LEU A 690 10.47 22.68 -16.32
C LEU A 690 11.42 23.90 -16.26
N CYS A 691 12.56 23.79 -15.57
CA CYS A 691 13.44 24.89 -15.19
C CYS A 691 14.73 24.97 -16.02
N GLN A 692 14.65 24.71 -17.32
CA GLN A 692 15.79 24.86 -18.24
C GLN A 692 16.18 26.33 -18.39
N LYS A 693 17.47 26.64 -18.24
CA LYS A 693 18.02 27.99 -18.39
C LYS A 693 17.88 28.47 -19.84
N THR A 694 17.32 29.66 -20.01
CA THR A 694 17.22 30.35 -21.31
C THR A 694 18.21 31.52 -21.40
N CYS A 695 18.41 32.06 -22.60
CA CYS A 695 19.12 33.33 -22.79
C CYS A 695 18.52 34.51 -21.99
N ASN A 696 17.22 34.47 -21.68
CA ASN A 696 16.53 35.51 -20.91
C ASN A 696 16.82 35.44 -19.40
N ASP A 697 17.29 34.31 -18.89
CA ASP A 697 17.65 34.11 -17.47
C ASP A 697 19.07 34.61 -17.13
N LEU A 698 19.80 35.13 -18.13
CA LEU A 698 21.10 35.78 -17.99
C LEU A 698 21.00 37.26 -17.57
N ASP A 699 19.82 37.88 -17.69
CA ASP A 699 19.58 39.26 -17.24
C ASP A 699 19.42 39.26 -15.70
N ILE A 700 20.29 40.00 -14.99
CA ILE A 700 20.43 39.98 -13.51
C ILE A 700 19.12 40.34 -12.78
N THR A 701 18.18 40.97 -13.48
CA THR A 701 16.83 41.29 -12.96
C THR A 701 15.84 40.13 -13.01
N SER A 702 16.11 39.07 -13.79
CA SER A 702 15.25 37.89 -13.94
C SER A 702 15.39 36.93 -12.75
N LYS A 703 14.61 37.15 -11.69
CA LYS A 703 14.34 36.11 -10.70
C LYS A 703 13.26 35.14 -11.21
N MET A 704 13.68 34.23 -12.09
CA MET A 704 12.85 33.13 -12.61
C MET A 704 12.17 32.37 -11.46
N LYS A 705 10.85 32.52 -11.32
CA LYS A 705 10.04 31.73 -10.37
C LYS A 705 9.67 30.37 -10.97
N CYS A 706 10.68 29.54 -11.21
CA CYS A 706 10.42 28.14 -11.52
C CYS A 706 10.14 27.35 -10.24
N TYR A 707 9.08 26.54 -10.24
CA TYR A 707 8.74 25.66 -9.12
C TYR A 707 9.33 24.28 -9.39
N ASN A 708 10.21 23.82 -8.50
CA ASN A 708 11.11 22.70 -8.73
C ASN A 708 10.43 21.31 -8.69
N ASP A 709 9.12 21.28 -8.41
CA ASP A 709 8.36 20.10 -8.00
C ASP A 709 7.67 19.37 -9.17
N THR A 710 7.96 19.77 -10.42
CA THR A 710 7.37 19.16 -11.63
C THR A 710 8.46 18.65 -12.57
N TYR A 711 8.50 17.33 -12.70
CA TYR A 711 9.36 16.62 -13.64
C TYR A 711 8.75 16.57 -15.03
N ASN A 712 9.60 16.40 -16.04
CA ASN A 712 9.23 16.08 -17.40
C ASN A 712 10.42 15.43 -18.13
N GLU A 713 10.15 14.33 -18.81
CA GLU A 713 11.11 13.62 -19.65
C GLU A 713 11.53 14.46 -20.88
N GLY A 714 12.80 14.39 -21.27
CA GLY A 714 13.23 14.75 -22.63
C GLY A 714 14.67 15.21 -22.76
N CYS A 715 14.93 15.94 -23.84
CA CYS A 715 16.23 16.55 -24.14
C CYS A 715 16.34 17.94 -23.49
N TYR A 716 17.53 18.27 -23.01
CA TYR A 716 17.85 19.50 -22.29
C TYR A 716 19.25 19.98 -22.67
N CYS A 717 19.52 21.29 -22.67
CA CYS A 717 20.88 21.79 -22.86
C CYS A 717 21.86 21.20 -21.83
N LYS A 718 23.03 20.76 -22.31
CA LYS A 718 24.16 20.31 -21.49
C LYS A 718 24.66 21.42 -20.58
N GLU A 719 25.42 21.06 -19.55
CA GLU A 719 26.08 22.03 -18.69
C GLU A 719 26.98 22.98 -19.52
N GLY A 720 26.90 24.28 -19.23
CA GLY A 720 27.55 25.34 -20.00
C GLY A 720 26.72 25.94 -21.14
N TYR A 721 25.60 25.31 -21.53
CA TYR A 721 24.70 25.79 -22.59
C TYR A 721 23.37 26.32 -22.03
N VAL A 722 22.67 27.15 -22.81
CA VAL A 722 21.35 27.74 -22.51
C VAL A 722 20.47 27.73 -23.75
N LEU A 723 19.15 27.69 -23.56
CA LEU A 723 18.17 27.67 -24.64
C LEU A 723 17.97 29.09 -25.22
N ASN A 724 18.12 29.26 -26.52
CA ASN A 724 17.81 30.51 -27.22
C ASN A 724 16.31 30.62 -27.59
N ASP A 725 15.89 31.77 -28.13
CA ASP A 725 14.48 32.01 -28.52
C ASP A 725 14.03 31.23 -29.79
N ASN A 726 14.94 30.56 -30.51
CA ASN A 726 14.60 29.63 -31.60
C ASN A 726 14.33 28.20 -31.10
N GLY A 727 14.87 27.85 -29.93
CA GLY A 727 14.85 26.49 -29.38
C GLY A 727 16.20 25.74 -29.46
N ASP A 728 17.30 26.40 -29.84
CA ASP A 728 18.63 25.79 -29.93
C ASP A 728 19.42 25.95 -28.61
N CYS A 729 20.28 24.98 -28.29
CA CYS A 729 21.18 25.04 -27.15
C CYS A 729 22.52 25.71 -27.51
N VAL A 730 22.66 26.98 -27.14
CA VAL A 730 23.82 27.84 -27.45
C VAL A 730 24.62 28.19 -26.19
N LYS A 731 25.84 28.70 -26.33
CA LYS A 731 26.58 29.21 -25.17
C LYS A 731 26.00 30.55 -24.70
N PRO A 732 26.08 30.91 -23.41
CA PRO A 732 25.63 32.21 -22.91
C PRO A 732 26.20 33.44 -23.64
N SER A 733 27.38 33.32 -24.27
CA SER A 733 28.01 34.34 -25.11
C SER A 733 27.39 34.51 -26.50
N GLU A 734 26.61 33.55 -26.96
CA GLU A 734 25.99 33.48 -28.29
C GLU A 734 24.52 33.94 -28.24
N CYS A 735 23.98 34.24 -27.06
CA CYS A 735 22.66 34.83 -26.86
C CYS A 735 22.55 36.23 -27.47
N SER A 736 21.51 36.46 -28.28
CA SER A 736 21.32 37.66 -29.14
C SER A 736 20.94 38.97 -28.43
N GLY A 737 21.73 39.35 -27.41
CA GLY A 737 22.03 40.75 -27.12
C GLY A 737 21.09 41.54 -26.21
N LYS A 738 21.68 42.07 -25.13
CA LYS A 738 21.58 43.51 -24.84
C LYS A 738 22.98 44.09 -24.73
N THR A 739 23.21 45.26 -25.30
CA THR A 739 24.51 45.94 -25.27
C THR A 739 24.86 46.37 -23.84
N THR A 740 26.13 46.21 -23.49
CA THR A 740 26.72 46.73 -22.25
C THR A 740 26.74 48.26 -22.29
N LYS A 741 25.63 48.88 -21.85
CA LYS A 741 25.63 50.29 -21.43
C LYS A 741 26.58 50.41 -20.24
N GLN A 742 27.84 50.76 -20.52
CA GLN A 742 28.83 51.08 -19.49
C GLN A 742 28.23 52.12 -18.52
N PRO A 743 28.45 51.99 -17.20
CA PRO A 743 28.06 53.02 -16.26
C PRO A 743 28.75 54.33 -16.64
N ARG A 744 27.97 55.39 -16.87
CA ARG A 744 28.50 56.70 -17.23
C ARG A 744 29.24 57.28 -16.02
N SER A 745 30.55 57.07 -15.96
CA SER A 745 31.40 57.41 -14.83
C SER A 745 31.48 58.93 -14.61
N SER A 746 30.60 59.43 -13.76
CA SER A 746 30.61 60.82 -13.27
C SER A 746 31.75 61.04 -12.28
N ILE A 747 33.00 61.04 -12.77
CA ILE A 747 34.19 61.41 -12.00
C ILE A 747 34.62 62.82 -12.40
N ARG A 748 34.71 63.68 -11.39
CA ARG A 748 35.06 65.10 -11.48
C ARG A 748 36.60 65.23 -11.59
N PRO A 749 37.14 66.08 -12.47
CA PRO A 749 38.59 66.16 -12.66
C PRO A 749 39.31 66.83 -11.49
N SER A 750 40.54 66.38 -11.21
CA SER A 750 41.50 66.98 -10.29
C SER A 750 42.93 66.82 -10.86
N ASN A 751 43.73 67.89 -10.82
CA ASN A 751 44.93 68.03 -11.66
C ASN A 751 46.21 67.38 -11.11
N ALA A 752 46.97 66.74 -12.00
CA ALA A 752 48.44 66.74 -12.11
C ALA A 752 48.78 66.24 -13.54
N SER A 753 49.43 67.01 -14.42
CA SER A 753 50.88 67.29 -14.47
C SER A 753 51.66 65.96 -14.59
N GLU A 754 52.16 65.56 -15.76
CA GLU A 754 53.35 66.15 -16.41
C GLU A 754 53.52 65.84 -17.93
N THR A 755 54.56 66.44 -18.51
CA THR A 755 55.25 66.24 -19.80
C THR A 755 55.38 64.77 -20.27
N THR A 756 55.45 64.37 -21.57
CA THR A 756 55.54 64.99 -22.93
C THR A 756 55.43 63.84 -24.00
N GLU A 757 55.44 63.98 -25.35
CA GLU A 757 55.66 65.07 -26.32
C GLU A 757 54.95 64.85 -27.71
N LYS A 758 55.45 65.52 -28.76
CA LYS A 758 55.43 65.29 -30.24
C LYS A 758 54.92 63.94 -30.81
N ALA A 759 54.38 63.86 -32.05
CA ALA A 759 53.92 64.90 -33.00
C ALA A 759 53.20 64.29 -34.23
N SER A 760 52.40 65.13 -34.94
CA SER A 760 51.97 65.01 -36.35
C SER A 760 51.11 63.80 -36.80
N SER A 761 50.20 63.90 -37.78
CA SER A 761 49.86 65.02 -38.68
C SER A 761 48.39 64.98 -39.16
N THR A 762 47.90 66.13 -39.67
CA THR A 762 46.83 66.38 -40.69
C THR A 762 45.92 65.23 -41.18
N LYS A 763 44.61 65.44 -41.48
CA LYS A 763 43.93 66.66 -42.01
C LYS A 763 42.38 66.61 -41.81
N LYS A 764 41.70 67.76 -41.98
CA LYS A 764 40.24 68.02 -42.10
C LYS A 764 40.01 68.91 -43.36
N PRO A 765 38.78 69.27 -43.81
CA PRO A 765 37.41 68.87 -43.37
C PRO A 765 36.78 67.92 -44.45
N SER A 766 35.53 67.97 -44.98
CA SER A 766 34.32 68.83 -44.89
C SER A 766 33.09 68.12 -45.52
N ASP A 767 31.89 68.60 -45.18
CA ASP A 767 30.61 68.79 -45.93
C ASP A 767 30.34 67.93 -47.20
N PHE A 768 29.14 67.37 -47.42
CA PHE A 768 27.86 68.08 -47.62
C PHE A 768 26.60 67.20 -47.39
N THR A 769 25.45 67.88 -47.22
CA THR A 769 24.04 67.38 -47.21
C THR A 769 23.67 66.24 -46.26
#